data_AF-A0A1Y3N3L4-F1
#
_entry.id   AF-A0A1Y3N3L4-F1
#
_cell.length_a   1.000
_cell.length_b   1.000
_cell.length_c   1.000
_cell.angle_alpha   90.00
_cell.angle_beta   90.00
_cell.angle_gamma   90.00
#
_symmetry.space_group_name_H-M   'P 1'
#
loop_
_entity.id
_entity.type
_entity.pdbx_description
1 polymer ?
#
loop_
_entity_poly.entity_id
_entity_poly.type
_entity_poly.pdbx_seq_one_letter_code
_entity_poly.pdbx_strand_id
1 'polypeptide(L)'
;MECYLKVLVFQFLELQADIFNKKRKYKNYPMYSIKFDSFMLASKDSKTCLSRKTCDPIGGNSVWGSFSRMISPNDGKKIIFVTAQLDGNSLFHENTVGTNSQIGGIVANLAIADALSRSNIKPDQFQNHIIFMFFNGESYGYGGSQRFVNDISKTFQCINSENHNNEKYSKDASCYNPYMYFDDFKNITLNNIKGIIELNQLTCSGCNDRNNPVYFMHVDDEKDQETLKIVNLISKVYSIYGGISHVDPVTNNNTDNNTDINNMNKINDAKTDSNINKMNNNGKGNTNNKDNIDNKINKNKLKRQETISYNIKPAWEGIPKNLGLPPASSQSFLKVQKIPAVVISDFQTEFTNRYYHSGFDIDSNTTVYDNTVNNLMYCLSHNISCPLAQTLLTSNDFTRQVEGTLSKVSHYSGVFNDYSLNGTLHTYSNFDSWITNYALIKSTGRNTTFPCKHIHDCMKKFEYPDYDNLDGDSKKRIESMPYSKRKYQCIDHFCIEGQAFVHPAYGTGISYDVTKNQFYVTKENEPTWTESKWSTNSITICFTTSRTFQMFELFVGIVCVVLTVIDHCDPIGGNSIWGTFSKQISPDDGKKIVIVSSQIDGNSLFHDNTIGTNSQIGGFVANLAIADALSKSKILPEQFENHIIFTFFSGESYGYGGSQRFVKDISTYKCKSHEYNKNFMCSEFSSCQDPCMYVDDFKNITLNNIKGIIELNQLTCSGCNDINNPTYYMHVDDETDLETLKITNLISKVSSVFGDIVPSENKVDENTNSKRINSSSYNIKPAWEGLNKNLGLPPASAQSFLKQKRIPAVVIGDFQTEFTNKHYHSGFDVENDSVKYDNTYPNYQNLDKDTKTKIDSLPYSLRKYQCILGYCIEGRAYAHPAYGIGIEHNAQDDKFYVTDKNLPNWTESRIIDWSIMCNTNNHRLLLY
;
A
#
# COMPACT_ATOMS: atom_id res chain seq x y z
N MET A 1 15.91 -28.35 -13.82
CA MET A 1 16.64 -28.76 -12.59
C MET A 1 16.42 -27.77 -11.45
N GLU A 2 16.34 -26.46 -11.70
CA GLU A 2 16.11 -25.42 -10.67
C GLU A 2 14.73 -25.43 -9.99
N CYS A 3 13.64 -25.75 -10.71
CA CYS A 3 12.33 -26.00 -10.08
C CYS A 3 12.41 -27.12 -9.02
N TYR A 4 13.28 -28.12 -9.23
CA TYR A 4 13.52 -29.21 -8.29
C TYR A 4 14.43 -28.80 -7.13
N LEU A 5 15.42 -27.94 -7.37
CA LEU A 5 16.37 -27.50 -6.34
C LEU A 5 15.80 -26.45 -5.39
N LYS A 6 14.97 -25.52 -5.88
CA LYS A 6 14.22 -24.60 -5.01
C LYS A 6 13.36 -25.41 -4.04
N VAL A 7 12.63 -26.43 -4.54
CA VAL A 7 11.86 -27.37 -3.71
C VAL A 7 12.74 -28.10 -2.68
N LEU A 8 13.97 -28.51 -3.02
CA LEU A 8 14.89 -29.16 -2.09
C LEU A 8 15.41 -28.23 -0.97
N VAL A 9 15.76 -26.97 -1.29
CA VAL A 9 16.14 -25.97 -0.28
C VAL A 9 14.94 -25.65 0.63
N PHE A 10 13.73 -25.59 0.06
CA PHE A 10 12.49 -25.42 0.82
C PHE A 10 12.23 -26.62 1.74
N GLN A 11 12.40 -27.85 1.26
CA GLN A 11 12.31 -29.05 2.10
C GLN A 11 13.36 -29.05 3.22
N PHE A 12 14.57 -28.55 2.96
CA PHE A 12 15.62 -28.46 3.97
C PHE A 12 15.31 -27.42 5.05
N LEU A 13 14.73 -26.27 4.68
CA LEU A 13 14.26 -25.25 5.62
C LEU A 13 13.04 -25.72 6.42
N GLU A 14 12.08 -26.42 5.79
CA GLU A 14 10.97 -27.07 6.48
C GLU A 14 11.47 -28.13 7.48
N LEU A 15 12.47 -28.94 7.09
CA LEU A 15 13.08 -29.95 7.95
C LEU A 15 13.83 -29.30 9.13
N GLN A 16 14.57 -28.21 8.89
CA GLN A 16 15.27 -27.46 9.95
C GLN A 16 14.29 -26.80 10.91
N ALA A 17 13.18 -26.23 10.41
CA ALA A 17 12.12 -25.65 11.23
C ALA A 17 11.37 -26.73 12.04
N ASP A 18 11.06 -27.88 11.44
CA ASP A 18 10.45 -29.02 12.13
C ASP A 18 11.39 -29.60 13.21
N ILE A 19 12.68 -29.76 12.91
CA ILE A 19 13.69 -30.20 13.89
C ILE A 19 13.85 -29.15 15.00
N PHE A 20 13.86 -27.85 14.69
CA PHE A 20 13.95 -26.76 15.67
C PHE A 20 12.71 -26.72 16.58
N ASN A 21 11.51 -26.90 16.01
CA ASN A 21 10.25 -26.94 16.73
C ASN A 21 10.15 -28.18 17.63
N LYS A 22 10.58 -29.35 17.13
CA LYS A 22 10.71 -30.59 17.91
C LYS A 22 11.71 -30.45 19.05
N LYS A 23 12.86 -29.81 18.81
CA LYS A 23 13.94 -29.62 19.81
C LYS A 23 13.58 -28.61 20.90
N ARG A 24 12.79 -27.58 20.56
CA ARG A 24 12.26 -26.58 21.53
C ARG A 24 10.92 -26.97 22.16
N LYS A 25 10.36 -28.14 21.82
CA LYS A 25 9.06 -28.64 22.32
C LYS A 25 7.92 -27.63 22.10
N TYR A 26 7.92 -26.90 20.98
CA TYR A 26 6.76 -26.08 20.59
C TYR A 26 5.62 -27.02 20.14
N LYS A 27 4.92 -27.60 21.12
CA LYS A 27 3.77 -28.49 20.95
C LYS A 27 2.44 -27.75 21.08
N ASN A 28 2.49 -26.51 21.55
CA ASN A 28 1.32 -25.73 21.89
C ASN A 28 1.04 -24.75 20.76
N TYR A 29 -0.20 -24.77 20.28
CA TYR A 29 -0.72 -23.77 19.36
C TYR A 29 -0.94 -22.43 20.07
N PRO A 30 -0.91 -21.29 19.36
CA PRO A 30 -0.68 -21.16 17.91
C PRO A 30 0.78 -21.34 17.49
N MET A 31 1.00 -21.95 16.32
CA MET A 31 2.35 -22.09 15.74
C MET A 31 2.62 -20.99 14.72
N TYR A 32 3.89 -20.65 14.54
CA TYR A 32 4.32 -19.82 13.40
C TYR A 32 4.31 -20.66 12.12
N SER A 33 3.66 -20.14 11.09
CA SER A 33 3.67 -20.68 9.73
C SER A 33 4.22 -19.63 8.78
N ILE A 34 4.97 -20.09 7.78
CA ILE A 34 5.45 -19.24 6.69
C ILE A 34 4.76 -19.73 5.42
N LYS A 35 4.04 -18.83 4.75
CA LYS A 35 3.46 -19.05 3.44
C LYS A 35 4.36 -18.43 2.38
N PHE A 36 4.77 -19.23 1.41
CA PHE A 36 5.52 -18.79 0.23
C PHE A 36 4.59 -18.83 -0.98
N ASP A 37 4.22 -17.67 -1.51
CA ASP A 37 3.50 -17.56 -2.77
C ASP A 37 4.52 -17.24 -3.87
N SER A 38 4.93 -18.25 -4.66
CA SER A 38 5.86 -18.08 -5.78
C SER A 38 5.48 -19.00 -6.95
N PHE A 39 4.33 -18.71 -7.56
CA PHE A 39 3.79 -19.52 -8.66
C PHE A 39 4.47 -19.20 -9.99
N MET A 40 5.04 -20.23 -10.61
CA MET A 40 5.70 -20.17 -11.92
C MET A 40 4.74 -20.63 -13.01
N LEU A 41 4.49 -19.79 -14.01
CA LEU A 41 3.54 -20.07 -15.10
C LEU A 41 4.03 -21.14 -16.09
N ALA A 42 5.35 -21.28 -16.26
CA ALA A 42 5.94 -22.24 -17.19
C ALA A 42 5.90 -23.66 -16.65
N SER A 43 5.79 -24.62 -17.57
CA SER A 43 5.82 -26.06 -17.25
C SER A 43 6.55 -26.85 -18.32
N LYS A 44 7.07 -28.01 -17.92
CA LYS A 44 7.71 -29.03 -18.77
C LYS A 44 9.08 -28.63 -19.35
N ASP A 45 9.12 -27.88 -20.43
CA ASP A 45 10.33 -27.57 -21.22
C ASP A 45 10.21 -26.23 -21.97
N SER A 46 11.33 -25.71 -22.48
CA SER A 46 11.40 -24.43 -23.18
C SER A 46 10.48 -24.37 -24.41
N LYS A 47 10.39 -25.47 -25.16
CA LYS A 47 9.51 -25.57 -26.34
C LYS A 47 8.04 -25.39 -25.96
N THR A 48 7.62 -26.07 -24.90
CA THR A 48 6.25 -26.03 -24.39
C THR A 48 5.92 -24.66 -23.81
N CYS A 49 6.79 -24.10 -22.97
CA CYS A 49 6.52 -22.82 -22.32
C CYS A 49 6.55 -21.64 -23.31
N LEU A 50 7.46 -21.65 -24.28
CA LEU A 50 7.54 -20.62 -25.33
C LEU A 50 6.31 -20.69 -26.24
N SER A 51 5.87 -21.89 -26.62
CA SER A 51 4.63 -22.10 -27.38
C SER A 51 3.41 -21.54 -26.66
N ARG A 52 3.34 -21.70 -25.32
CA ARG A 52 2.26 -21.19 -24.45
C ARG A 52 2.43 -19.74 -24.00
N LYS A 53 3.54 -19.07 -24.35
CA LYS A 53 3.90 -17.70 -23.93
C LYS A 53 4.02 -17.52 -22.41
N THR A 54 4.26 -18.60 -21.66
CA THR A 54 4.37 -18.61 -20.19
C THR A 54 5.81 -18.44 -19.68
N CYS A 55 6.77 -18.30 -20.58
CA CYS A 55 8.19 -18.05 -20.29
C CYS A 55 8.78 -17.12 -21.36
N ASP A 56 9.94 -16.54 -21.07
CA ASP A 56 10.74 -15.76 -22.02
C ASP A 56 12.16 -16.36 -22.09
N PRO A 57 12.90 -16.20 -23.20
CA PRO A 57 14.29 -16.65 -23.28
C PRO A 57 15.17 -15.96 -22.25
N ILE A 58 16.09 -16.74 -21.64
CA ILE A 58 17.14 -16.16 -20.83
C ILE A 58 18.16 -15.49 -21.76
N GLY A 59 18.45 -14.22 -21.47
CA GLY A 59 19.32 -13.39 -22.26
C GLY A 59 19.01 -11.91 -22.14
N GLY A 60 19.72 -11.14 -22.95
CA GLY A 60 19.61 -9.70 -23.02
C GLY A 60 20.29 -9.18 -24.27
N ASN A 61 21.15 -8.18 -24.08
CA ASN A 61 21.96 -7.62 -25.15
C ASN A 61 23.44 -7.62 -24.75
N SER A 62 24.29 -8.17 -25.61
CA SER A 62 25.73 -7.93 -25.57
C SER A 62 26.01 -6.50 -26.02
N VAL A 63 27.10 -5.91 -25.54
CA VAL A 63 27.46 -4.52 -25.84
C VAL A 63 28.86 -4.48 -26.43
N TRP A 64 29.06 -3.66 -27.46
CA TRP A 64 30.39 -3.47 -28.02
C TRP A 64 30.61 -2.06 -28.57
N GLY A 65 31.89 -1.71 -28.70
CA GLY A 65 32.30 -0.41 -29.18
C GLY A 65 33.75 -0.42 -29.63
N SER A 66 34.13 0.62 -30.34
CA SER A 66 35.47 0.78 -30.90
C SER A 66 35.85 2.26 -30.91
N PHE A 67 37.14 2.55 -30.86
CA PHE A 67 37.62 3.89 -31.18
C PHE A 67 37.42 4.26 -32.66
N SER A 68 37.33 3.24 -33.53
CA SER A 68 37.15 3.44 -34.96
C SER A 68 35.69 3.78 -35.25
N ARG A 69 35.44 4.91 -35.90
CA ARG A 69 34.09 5.39 -36.22
C ARG A 69 33.39 4.54 -37.28
N MET A 70 34.16 4.01 -38.22
CA MET A 70 33.70 3.04 -39.20
C MET A 70 34.71 1.92 -39.25
N ILE A 71 34.20 0.69 -39.22
CA ILE A 71 34.97 -0.53 -39.45
C ILE A 71 34.53 -1.03 -40.81
N SER A 72 35.47 -1.30 -41.71
CA SER A 72 35.19 -1.87 -43.02
C SER A 72 35.99 -3.15 -43.20
N PRO A 73 35.41 -4.22 -43.77
CA PRO A 73 36.18 -5.42 -44.08
C PRO A 73 37.39 -5.18 -45.01
N ASN A 74 37.35 -4.08 -45.78
CA ASN A 74 38.27 -3.76 -46.87
C ASN A 74 39.21 -2.58 -46.59
N ASP A 75 39.22 -2.03 -45.37
CA ASP A 75 40.10 -0.90 -45.02
C ASP A 75 41.56 -1.29 -44.72
N GLY A 76 41.88 -2.59 -44.83
CA GLY A 76 43.22 -3.13 -44.64
C GLY A 76 43.63 -3.31 -43.18
N LYS A 77 42.83 -2.88 -42.21
CA LYS A 77 43.11 -3.10 -40.79
C LYS A 77 42.53 -4.44 -40.33
N LYS A 78 43.24 -5.11 -39.42
CA LYS A 78 42.72 -6.29 -38.72
C LYS A 78 42.06 -5.88 -37.39
N ILE A 79 41.30 -6.79 -36.80
CA ILE A 79 40.48 -6.56 -35.59
C ILE A 79 41.08 -7.32 -34.42
N ILE A 80 41.30 -6.63 -33.30
CA ILE A 80 41.64 -7.22 -32.01
C ILE A 80 40.42 -7.10 -31.10
N PHE A 81 39.97 -8.23 -30.56
CA PHE A 81 38.88 -8.25 -29.59
C PHE A 81 39.45 -8.20 -28.17
N VAL A 82 38.93 -7.29 -27.35
CA VAL A 82 39.11 -7.31 -25.89
C VAL A 82 37.74 -7.57 -25.27
N THR A 83 37.57 -8.74 -24.68
CA THR A 83 36.25 -9.28 -24.31
C THR A 83 36.14 -9.51 -22.81
N ALA A 84 34.92 -9.36 -22.28
CA ALA A 84 34.57 -9.74 -20.91
C ALA A 84 33.14 -10.28 -20.85
N GLN A 85 32.87 -11.13 -19.88
CA GLN A 85 31.51 -11.59 -19.56
C GLN A 85 30.72 -10.45 -18.91
N LEU A 86 29.51 -10.19 -19.41
CA LEU A 86 28.61 -9.13 -18.96
C LEU A 86 27.61 -9.60 -17.92
N ASP A 87 27.25 -10.90 -17.88
CA ASP A 87 26.26 -11.46 -16.96
C ASP A 87 26.87 -12.28 -15.82
N GLY A 88 26.24 -12.28 -14.65
CA GLY A 88 26.53 -13.20 -13.54
C GLY A 88 25.41 -14.22 -13.36
N ASN A 89 25.57 -15.17 -12.44
CA ASN A 89 24.52 -16.12 -12.05
C ASN A 89 24.48 -16.26 -10.53
N SER A 90 23.33 -16.63 -9.96
CA SER A 90 23.20 -17.03 -8.57
C SER A 90 21.93 -17.85 -8.34
N LEU A 91 21.86 -18.58 -7.22
CA LEU A 91 20.66 -19.36 -6.86
C LEU A 91 19.39 -18.49 -6.74
N PHE A 92 19.54 -17.23 -6.33
CA PHE A 92 18.47 -16.25 -6.20
C PHE A 92 18.76 -15.09 -7.13
N HIS A 93 18.14 -15.08 -8.31
CA HIS A 93 18.46 -14.16 -9.42
C HIS A 93 18.48 -12.67 -9.02
N GLU A 94 17.65 -12.26 -8.05
CA GLU A 94 17.60 -10.89 -7.53
C GLU A 94 18.78 -10.50 -6.62
N ASN A 95 19.64 -11.46 -6.28
CA ASN A 95 20.79 -11.29 -5.40
C ASN A 95 22.09 -11.69 -6.12
N THR A 96 22.12 -11.59 -7.45
CA THR A 96 23.36 -11.79 -8.22
C THR A 96 24.23 -10.54 -8.08
N VAL A 97 25.39 -10.69 -7.45
CA VAL A 97 26.39 -9.61 -7.32
C VAL A 97 27.55 -9.83 -8.30
N GLY A 98 28.10 -11.05 -8.36
CA GLY A 98 29.09 -11.44 -9.37
C GLY A 98 30.37 -10.58 -9.36
N THR A 99 30.86 -10.18 -8.18
CA THR A 99 32.00 -9.24 -8.09
C THR A 99 33.23 -9.76 -8.82
N ASN A 100 33.65 -11.00 -8.55
CA ASN A 100 34.76 -11.59 -9.31
C ASN A 100 34.28 -12.19 -10.64
N SER A 101 33.16 -12.93 -10.65
CA SER A 101 32.73 -13.67 -11.84
C SER A 101 32.38 -12.79 -13.05
N GLN A 102 31.95 -11.55 -12.82
CA GLN A 102 31.40 -10.65 -13.85
C GLN A 102 32.10 -9.28 -13.80
N ILE A 103 32.01 -8.58 -12.67
CA ILE A 103 32.39 -7.16 -12.57
C ILE A 103 33.89 -6.95 -12.81
N GLY A 104 34.76 -7.83 -12.29
CA GLY A 104 36.21 -7.72 -12.48
C GLY A 104 36.64 -7.65 -13.95
N GLY A 105 36.05 -8.49 -14.81
CA GLY A 105 36.33 -8.49 -16.24
C GLY A 105 35.82 -7.23 -16.94
N ILE A 106 34.59 -6.80 -16.60
CA ILE A 106 33.98 -5.57 -17.15
C ILE A 106 34.85 -4.35 -16.83
N VAL A 107 35.22 -4.18 -15.56
CA VAL A 107 36.05 -3.07 -15.08
C VAL A 107 37.40 -3.06 -15.78
N ALA A 108 38.07 -4.22 -15.84
CA ALA A 108 39.37 -4.31 -16.50
C ALA A 108 39.27 -3.92 -17.98
N ASN A 109 38.23 -4.36 -18.69
CA ASN A 109 38.04 -4.04 -20.11
C ASN A 109 37.80 -2.53 -20.33
N LEU A 110 36.92 -1.92 -19.51
CA LEU A 110 36.66 -0.48 -19.55
C LEU A 110 37.89 0.35 -19.16
N ALA A 111 38.66 -0.10 -18.17
CA ALA A 111 39.91 0.54 -17.77
C ALA A 111 40.96 0.50 -18.87
N ILE A 112 41.04 -0.60 -19.63
CA ILE A 112 41.91 -0.69 -20.82
C ILE A 112 41.45 0.32 -21.88
N ALA A 113 40.14 0.43 -22.14
CA ALA A 113 39.62 1.44 -23.06
C ALA A 113 39.96 2.88 -22.62
N ASP A 114 39.77 3.20 -21.33
CA ASP A 114 40.09 4.52 -20.77
C ASP A 114 41.61 4.82 -20.74
N ALA A 115 42.45 3.80 -20.55
CA ALA A 115 43.91 3.96 -20.64
C ALA A 115 44.35 4.23 -22.09
N LEU A 116 43.79 3.50 -23.06
CA LEU A 116 44.09 3.66 -24.47
C LEU A 116 43.58 4.99 -25.05
N SER A 117 42.47 5.53 -24.54
CA SER A 117 41.95 6.83 -24.98
C SER A 117 42.88 8.00 -24.63
N ARG A 118 43.67 7.84 -23.56
CA ARG A 118 44.67 8.82 -23.07
C ARG A 118 46.08 8.57 -23.64
N SER A 119 46.23 7.60 -24.54
CA SER A 119 47.49 7.32 -25.22
C SER A 119 48.00 8.53 -26.01
N ASN A 120 49.33 8.71 -26.06
CA ASN A 120 49.98 9.70 -26.91
C ASN A 120 49.71 9.44 -28.41
N ILE A 121 49.49 8.19 -28.79
CA ILE A 121 49.06 7.81 -30.14
C ILE A 121 47.55 7.95 -30.20
N LYS A 122 47.08 8.82 -31.10
CA LYS A 122 45.64 9.02 -31.27
C LYS A 122 44.99 7.73 -31.79
N PRO A 123 43.78 7.37 -31.33
CA PRO A 123 43.16 6.10 -31.73
C PRO A 123 42.99 5.89 -33.24
N ASP A 124 42.84 6.96 -34.02
CA ASP A 124 42.75 6.90 -35.49
C ASP A 124 44.03 6.34 -36.14
N GLN A 125 45.18 6.51 -35.47
CA GLN A 125 46.49 6.09 -35.94
C GLN A 125 46.81 4.64 -35.56
N PHE A 126 45.92 3.94 -34.85
CA PHE A 126 46.13 2.53 -34.53
C PHE A 126 46.14 1.67 -35.80
N GLN A 127 47.10 0.75 -35.86
CA GLN A 127 47.30 -0.15 -37.01
C GLN A 127 46.18 -1.20 -37.16
N ASN A 128 45.48 -1.50 -36.07
CA ASN A 128 44.39 -2.47 -36.03
C ASN A 128 43.18 -1.80 -35.38
N HIS A 129 41.98 -2.24 -35.75
CA HIS A 129 40.79 -1.93 -34.98
C HIS A 129 40.83 -2.66 -33.65
N ILE A 130 40.39 -1.99 -32.59
CA ILE A 130 40.21 -2.60 -31.27
C ILE A 130 38.70 -2.56 -31.00
N ILE A 131 38.11 -3.72 -30.76
CA ILE A 131 36.72 -3.87 -30.36
C ILE A 131 36.68 -4.31 -28.91
N PHE A 132 36.09 -3.46 -28.07
CA PHE A 132 35.76 -3.79 -26.69
C PHE A 132 34.37 -4.41 -26.69
N MET A 133 34.26 -5.66 -26.25
CA MET A 133 33.03 -6.45 -26.32
C MET A 133 32.68 -7.01 -24.94
N PHE A 134 31.40 -6.96 -24.60
CA PHE A 134 30.84 -7.42 -23.33
C PHE A 134 29.69 -8.37 -23.65
N PHE A 135 29.92 -9.67 -23.46
CA PHE A 135 28.96 -10.70 -23.86
C PHE A 135 27.96 -11.00 -22.74
N ASN A 136 26.66 -10.88 -23.04
CA ASN A 136 25.58 -11.25 -22.12
C ASN A 136 25.13 -12.70 -22.38
N GLY A 137 24.49 -13.34 -21.40
CA GLY A 137 24.01 -14.72 -21.51
C GLY A 137 25.12 -15.78 -21.57
N GLU A 138 26.34 -15.46 -21.12
CA GLU A 138 27.46 -16.40 -21.10
C GLU A 138 27.25 -17.51 -20.06
N SER A 139 26.68 -17.17 -18.90
CA SER A 139 26.34 -18.15 -17.84
C SER A 139 25.31 -19.19 -18.28
N TYR A 140 24.60 -18.94 -19.39
CA TYR A 140 23.53 -19.77 -19.93
C TYR A 140 23.92 -20.40 -21.26
N GLY A 141 25.13 -20.97 -21.31
CA GLY A 141 25.64 -21.71 -22.45
C GLY A 141 26.22 -20.84 -23.56
N TYR A 142 26.85 -19.71 -23.21
CA TYR A 142 27.50 -18.80 -24.17
C TYR A 142 26.51 -18.21 -25.19
N GLY A 143 25.29 -17.89 -24.75
CA GLY A 143 24.20 -17.48 -25.64
C GLY A 143 24.50 -16.19 -26.41
N GLY A 144 25.25 -15.25 -25.81
CA GLY A 144 25.67 -14.02 -26.47
C GLY A 144 26.80 -14.23 -27.46
N SER A 145 27.89 -14.84 -27.02
CA SER A 145 29.07 -15.04 -27.86
C SER A 145 28.83 -16.02 -29.01
N GLN A 146 28.10 -17.12 -28.79
CA GLN A 146 27.74 -18.04 -29.87
C GLN A 146 26.83 -17.39 -30.91
N ARG A 147 25.84 -16.59 -30.47
CA ARG A 147 24.94 -15.90 -31.39
C ARG A 147 25.69 -14.85 -32.20
N PHE A 148 26.52 -14.04 -31.57
CA PHE A 148 27.39 -13.08 -32.26
C PHE A 148 28.27 -13.77 -33.31
N VAL A 149 28.96 -14.85 -32.93
CA VAL A 149 29.81 -15.63 -33.85
C VAL A 149 29.00 -16.21 -35.01
N ASN A 150 27.82 -16.78 -34.73
CA ASN A 150 26.93 -17.29 -35.77
C ASN A 150 26.57 -16.20 -36.79
N ASP A 151 26.28 -14.99 -36.32
CA ASP A 151 25.84 -13.88 -37.16
C ASP A 151 26.98 -13.23 -37.97
N ILE A 152 28.24 -13.27 -37.49
CA ILE A 152 29.42 -12.82 -38.27
C ILE A 152 30.10 -13.92 -39.10
N SER A 153 29.76 -15.19 -38.87
CA SER A 153 30.35 -16.33 -39.59
C SER A 153 29.87 -16.44 -41.04
N LYS A 154 28.69 -15.88 -41.33
CA LYS A 154 28.05 -15.87 -42.64
C LYS A 154 27.70 -14.43 -43.01
N THR A 155 27.52 -14.17 -44.30
CA THR A 155 27.00 -12.87 -44.74
C THR A 155 25.58 -12.69 -44.21
N PHE A 156 25.40 -11.80 -43.24
CA PHE A 156 24.08 -11.47 -42.71
C PHE A 156 23.25 -10.79 -43.80
N GLN A 157 22.03 -11.30 -44.03
CA GLN A 157 21.08 -10.76 -44.99
C GLN A 157 19.80 -10.33 -44.27
N CYS A 158 19.37 -9.08 -44.50
CA CYS A 158 18.08 -8.60 -44.04
C CYS A 158 17.03 -8.86 -45.12
N ILE A 159 16.00 -9.64 -44.80
CA ILE A 159 14.97 -10.06 -45.77
C ILE A 159 13.93 -8.95 -45.98
N ASN A 160 13.58 -8.21 -44.92
CA ASN A 160 12.58 -7.14 -44.95
C ASN A 160 13.11 -5.89 -44.23
N SER A 161 13.43 -4.83 -44.99
CA SER A 161 13.81 -3.52 -44.46
C SER A 161 12.64 -2.52 -44.39
N GLU A 162 11.53 -2.76 -45.10
CA GLU A 162 10.53 -1.71 -45.41
C GLU A 162 9.15 -1.83 -44.71
N ASN A 163 8.93 -2.78 -43.80
CA ASN A 163 7.62 -2.94 -43.14
C ASN A 163 7.48 -2.10 -41.85
N HIS A 164 7.25 -0.80 -42.00
CA HIS A 164 7.07 0.17 -40.90
C HIS A 164 5.70 0.15 -40.19
N ASN A 165 4.81 -0.79 -40.51
CA ASN A 165 3.38 -0.72 -40.13
C ASN A 165 3.00 -1.43 -38.82
N ASN A 166 3.95 -1.96 -38.05
CA ASN A 166 3.65 -2.56 -36.74
C ASN A 166 3.99 -1.59 -35.60
N GLU A 167 2.96 -1.11 -34.88
CA GLU A 167 3.07 -0.20 -33.72
C GLU A 167 3.92 -0.76 -32.54
N LYS A 168 4.29 -2.04 -32.57
CA LYS A 168 4.90 -2.76 -31.44
C LYS A 168 6.44 -2.81 -31.46
N TYR A 169 7.09 -2.35 -32.53
CA TYR A 169 8.55 -2.38 -32.67
C TYR A 169 9.09 -0.99 -32.92
N SER A 170 10.34 -0.75 -32.50
CA SER A 170 11.04 0.48 -32.87
C SER A 170 11.06 0.61 -34.40
N LYS A 171 10.54 1.75 -34.89
CA LYS A 171 10.61 2.13 -36.31
C LYS A 171 12.07 2.28 -36.79
N ASP A 172 13.03 2.30 -35.86
CA ASP A 172 14.45 2.59 -36.07
C ASP A 172 15.34 1.33 -36.06
N ALA A 173 14.75 0.12 -36.07
CA ALA A 173 15.50 -1.12 -36.20
C ALA A 173 16.21 -1.19 -37.57
N SER A 174 17.51 -1.55 -37.57
CA SER A 174 18.28 -1.72 -38.81
C SER A 174 17.80 -2.89 -39.67
N CYS A 175 17.15 -3.89 -39.08
CA CYS A 175 16.54 -5.00 -39.81
C CYS A 175 15.33 -5.56 -39.06
N TYR A 176 14.25 -5.90 -39.78
CA TYR A 176 13.07 -6.54 -39.18
C TYR A 176 13.09 -8.06 -39.29
N ASN A 177 13.80 -8.65 -40.24
CA ASN A 177 13.86 -10.11 -40.36
C ASN A 177 15.25 -10.59 -40.83
N PRO A 178 16.07 -11.17 -39.95
CA PRO A 178 15.86 -11.30 -38.50
C PRO A 178 15.87 -9.93 -37.80
N TYR A 179 15.11 -9.79 -36.71
CA TYR A 179 15.03 -8.50 -35.98
C TYR A 179 16.39 -8.15 -35.38
N MET A 180 16.98 -7.07 -35.89
CA MET A 180 18.26 -6.53 -35.42
C MET A 180 18.13 -5.03 -35.26
N TYR A 181 18.43 -4.58 -34.05
CA TYR A 181 18.37 -3.17 -33.73
C TYR A 181 19.55 -2.42 -34.37
N PHE A 182 20.78 -2.94 -34.25
CA PHE A 182 21.97 -2.48 -34.98
C PHE A 182 22.44 -3.57 -35.95
N ASP A 183 23.05 -3.17 -37.07
CA ASP A 183 23.59 -4.08 -38.07
C ASP A 183 25.07 -3.83 -38.39
N ASP A 184 25.73 -2.94 -37.64
CA ASP A 184 27.15 -2.60 -37.77
C ASP A 184 28.09 -3.81 -37.64
N PHE A 185 27.65 -4.86 -36.95
CA PHE A 185 28.40 -6.12 -36.83
C PHE A 185 28.62 -6.82 -38.18
N LYS A 186 27.81 -6.52 -39.22
CA LYS A 186 27.99 -7.01 -40.60
C LYS A 186 29.38 -6.72 -41.17
N ASN A 187 30.01 -5.64 -40.69
CA ASN A 187 31.34 -5.23 -41.14
C ASN A 187 32.47 -6.01 -40.45
N ILE A 188 32.15 -6.87 -39.48
CA ILE A 188 33.09 -7.73 -38.78
C ILE A 188 33.02 -9.12 -39.41
N THR A 189 34.16 -9.63 -39.87
CA THR A 189 34.27 -10.98 -40.44
C THR A 189 35.33 -11.77 -39.68
N LEU A 190 35.15 -13.09 -39.54
CA LEU A 190 36.09 -13.95 -38.82
C LEU A 190 37.53 -13.86 -39.38
N ASN A 191 37.68 -13.73 -40.70
CA ASN A 191 38.97 -13.60 -41.37
C ASN A 191 39.73 -12.29 -41.07
N ASN A 192 39.02 -11.28 -40.57
CA ASN A 192 39.61 -10.01 -40.18
C ASN A 192 40.00 -9.98 -38.70
N ILE A 193 39.68 -11.00 -37.92
CA ILE A 193 40.08 -11.10 -36.52
C ILE A 193 41.55 -11.54 -36.44
N LYS A 194 42.38 -10.72 -35.82
CA LYS A 194 43.82 -10.97 -35.57
C LYS A 194 44.05 -11.75 -34.29
N GLY A 195 43.23 -11.51 -33.27
CA GLY A 195 43.33 -12.20 -31.99
C GLY A 195 42.29 -11.71 -30.98
N ILE A 196 42.10 -12.50 -29.94
CA ILE A 196 41.12 -12.28 -28.88
C ILE A 196 41.86 -12.28 -27.54
N ILE A 197 41.64 -11.22 -26.75
CA ILE A 197 42.07 -11.13 -25.35
C ILE A 197 40.79 -11.12 -24.53
N GLU A 198 40.64 -12.08 -23.63
CA GLU A 198 39.48 -12.17 -22.75
C GLU A 198 39.87 -11.98 -21.31
N LEU A 199 39.06 -11.22 -20.57
CA LEU A 199 39.28 -10.82 -19.19
C LEU A 199 38.23 -11.49 -18.32
N ASN A 200 38.64 -12.42 -17.46
CA ASN A 200 37.72 -13.27 -16.71
C ASN A 200 38.24 -13.47 -15.28
N GLN A 201 37.43 -13.16 -14.26
CA GLN A 201 37.78 -13.28 -12.84
C GLN A 201 39.11 -12.60 -12.47
N LEU A 202 39.08 -11.26 -12.34
CA LEU A 202 40.28 -10.43 -12.14
C LEU A 202 40.30 -9.66 -10.82
N THR A 203 39.37 -9.93 -9.88
CA THR A 203 39.35 -9.20 -8.60
C THR A 203 40.25 -9.84 -7.54
N CYS A 204 40.78 -11.05 -7.78
CA CYS A 204 41.64 -11.75 -6.85
C CYS A 204 40.99 -11.97 -5.46
N SER A 205 39.66 -12.08 -5.41
CA SER A 205 38.87 -12.18 -4.18
C SER A 205 39.30 -13.35 -3.27
N GLY A 206 39.80 -14.44 -3.84
CA GLY A 206 40.30 -15.61 -3.08
C GLY A 206 41.81 -15.82 -3.12
N CYS A 207 42.59 -14.84 -3.58
CA CYS A 207 44.04 -14.95 -3.69
C CYS A 207 44.73 -14.97 -2.32
N ASN A 208 45.83 -15.72 -2.21
CA ASN A 208 46.61 -15.85 -0.98
C ASN A 208 47.30 -14.53 -0.58
N ASP A 209 47.73 -13.72 -1.55
CA ASP A 209 48.31 -12.39 -1.35
C ASP A 209 47.58 -11.37 -2.24
N ARG A 210 46.77 -10.51 -1.63
CA ARG A 210 46.03 -9.45 -2.33
C ARG A 210 46.89 -8.22 -2.65
N ASN A 211 48.03 -8.05 -1.98
CA ASN A 211 48.91 -6.91 -2.18
C ASN A 211 49.88 -7.12 -3.36
N ASN A 212 50.07 -8.37 -3.76
CA ASN A 212 50.85 -8.77 -4.94
C ASN A 212 50.15 -9.91 -5.68
N PRO A 213 49.00 -9.64 -6.32
CA PRO A 213 48.22 -10.67 -6.99
C PRO A 213 48.96 -11.22 -8.23
N VAL A 214 48.85 -12.52 -8.44
CA VAL A 214 49.37 -13.21 -9.63
C VAL A 214 48.21 -13.55 -10.55
N TYR A 215 48.29 -13.06 -11.79
CA TYR A 215 47.37 -13.36 -12.88
C TYR A 215 47.98 -14.36 -13.85
N PHE A 216 47.11 -15.10 -14.53
CA PHE A 216 47.49 -16.18 -15.41
C PHE A 216 46.88 -16.00 -16.81
N MET A 217 47.69 -16.25 -17.82
CA MET A 217 47.31 -16.28 -19.23
C MET A 217 47.05 -17.73 -19.65
N HIS A 218 45.80 -18.04 -19.95
CA HIS A 218 45.34 -19.33 -20.45
C HIS A 218 45.26 -19.30 -21.98
N VAL A 219 45.67 -20.39 -22.62
CA VAL A 219 45.64 -20.56 -24.08
C VAL A 219 45.16 -21.98 -24.41
N ASP A 220 44.53 -22.14 -25.58
CA ASP A 220 44.03 -23.44 -26.03
C ASP A 220 45.18 -24.40 -26.37
N ASP A 221 46.17 -23.92 -27.12
CA ASP A 221 47.36 -24.65 -27.53
C ASP A 221 48.62 -23.81 -27.28
N GLU A 222 49.45 -24.23 -26.32
CA GLU A 222 50.68 -23.56 -25.94
C GLU A 222 51.78 -23.61 -27.01
N LYS A 223 51.57 -24.38 -28.09
CA LYS A 223 52.50 -24.52 -29.22
C LYS A 223 52.10 -23.63 -30.40
N ASP A 224 50.94 -22.99 -30.35
CA ASP A 224 50.47 -22.12 -31.42
C ASP A 224 51.31 -20.83 -31.48
N GLN A 225 52.07 -20.67 -32.58
CA GLN A 225 53.03 -19.58 -32.72
C GLN A 225 52.37 -18.19 -32.73
N GLU A 226 51.18 -18.04 -33.31
CA GLU A 226 50.48 -16.76 -33.34
C GLU A 226 49.96 -16.37 -31.95
N THR A 227 49.44 -17.34 -31.19
CA THR A 227 49.01 -17.13 -29.81
C THR A 227 50.21 -16.80 -28.91
N LEU A 228 51.34 -17.49 -29.08
CA LEU A 228 52.57 -17.19 -28.35
C LEU A 228 53.12 -15.79 -28.63
N LYS A 229 52.89 -15.20 -29.82
CA LYS A 229 53.26 -13.79 -30.07
C LYS A 229 52.49 -12.84 -29.15
N ILE A 230 51.21 -13.10 -28.89
CA ILE A 230 50.37 -12.30 -27.98
C ILE A 230 50.87 -12.49 -26.54
N VAL A 231 51.07 -13.73 -26.10
CA VAL A 231 51.58 -14.05 -24.76
C VAL A 231 52.93 -13.37 -24.51
N ASN A 232 53.88 -13.51 -25.44
CA ASN A 232 55.20 -12.88 -25.34
C ASN A 232 55.12 -11.35 -25.34
N LEU A 233 54.18 -10.75 -26.07
CA LEU A 233 53.97 -9.30 -26.06
C LEU A 233 53.50 -8.83 -24.68
N ILE A 234 52.52 -9.53 -24.09
CA ILE A 234 52.00 -9.23 -22.75
C ILE A 234 53.11 -9.41 -21.70
N SER A 235 53.83 -10.53 -21.73
CA SER A 235 54.97 -10.79 -20.84
C SER A 235 56.10 -9.75 -21.01
N LYS A 236 56.37 -9.29 -22.23
CA LYS A 236 57.38 -8.26 -22.49
C LYS A 236 56.97 -6.92 -21.90
N VAL A 237 55.74 -6.47 -22.12
CA VAL A 237 55.20 -5.24 -21.51
C VAL A 237 55.30 -5.34 -19.99
N TYR A 238 54.97 -6.50 -19.42
CA TYR A 238 55.14 -6.74 -18.00
C TYR A 238 56.62 -6.67 -17.56
N SER A 239 57.56 -7.29 -18.26
CA SER A 239 58.98 -7.23 -17.90
C SER A 239 59.56 -5.80 -17.93
N ILE A 240 59.01 -4.92 -18.77
CA ILE A 240 59.44 -3.53 -18.92
C ILE A 240 58.84 -2.65 -17.82
N TYR A 241 57.55 -2.79 -17.51
CA TYR A 241 56.83 -1.88 -16.60
C TYR A 241 56.55 -2.47 -15.22
N GLY A 242 56.53 -3.79 -15.08
CA GLY A 242 56.29 -4.53 -13.84
C GLY A 242 57.50 -4.65 -12.91
N GLY A 243 58.69 -4.29 -13.39
CA GLY A 243 59.94 -4.26 -12.63
C GLY A 243 60.47 -2.86 -12.26
N ILE A 244 59.78 -1.78 -12.64
CA ILE A 244 60.25 -0.40 -12.35
C ILE A 244 59.65 0.08 -11.02
N SER A 245 60.39 -0.17 -9.93
CA SER A 245 60.43 0.73 -8.78
C SER A 245 61.36 1.90 -9.11
N HIS A 246 60.94 3.13 -8.76
CA HIS A 246 61.58 4.46 -8.99
C HIS A 246 61.27 5.19 -10.30
N VAL A 247 60.50 6.27 -10.15
CA VAL A 247 60.75 7.54 -10.85
C VAL A 247 60.89 8.61 -9.76
N ASP A 248 62.12 9.02 -9.48
CA ASP A 248 62.36 10.20 -8.64
C ASP A 248 61.92 11.46 -9.41
N PRO A 249 61.28 12.44 -8.74
CA PRO A 249 61.03 13.73 -9.36
C PRO A 249 62.34 14.49 -9.54
N VAL A 250 62.45 15.14 -10.70
CA VAL A 250 63.43 16.17 -11.06
C VAL A 250 63.97 16.93 -9.84
N THR A 251 65.26 16.77 -9.57
CA THR A 251 66.01 17.56 -8.60
C THR A 251 66.03 19.02 -9.02
N ASN A 252 65.32 19.87 -8.28
CA ASN A 252 65.74 21.26 -8.10
C ASN A 252 66.72 21.29 -6.93
N ASN A 253 67.94 21.73 -7.22
CA ASN A 253 68.95 22.08 -6.23
C ASN A 253 68.35 23.01 -5.18
N ASN A 254 68.42 22.63 -3.90
CA ASN A 254 69.00 23.48 -2.87
C ASN A 254 69.23 22.70 -1.58
N THR A 255 70.37 23.03 -0.99
CA THR A 255 71.04 22.51 0.20
C THR A 255 70.23 22.68 1.49
N ASP A 256 70.31 21.70 2.40
CA ASP A 256 71.03 21.83 3.69
C ASP A 256 70.53 20.83 4.77
N ASN A 257 71.50 20.03 5.23
CA ASN A 257 71.82 19.65 6.62
C ASN A 257 70.82 18.90 7.55
N ASN A 258 71.21 17.65 7.84
CA ASN A 258 71.46 17.03 9.16
C ASN A 258 70.36 17.01 10.25
N THR A 259 69.90 15.81 10.64
CA THR A 259 70.33 15.07 11.87
C THR A 259 69.33 13.96 12.28
N ASP A 260 69.90 12.76 12.47
CA ASP A 260 69.66 11.71 13.48
C ASP A 260 68.24 11.33 13.96
N ILE A 261 67.93 10.05 13.68
CA ILE A 261 66.88 9.24 14.32
C ILE A 261 67.54 8.37 15.39
N ASN A 262 67.02 8.40 16.62
CA ASN A 262 67.17 7.30 17.56
C ASN A 262 65.89 7.06 18.37
N ASN A 263 65.57 5.76 18.49
CA ASN A 263 64.73 5.10 19.48
C ASN A 263 63.21 5.25 19.39
N MET A 264 62.55 4.17 18.94
CA MET A 264 61.38 3.66 19.64
C MET A 264 61.39 2.14 19.71
N ASN A 265 61.43 1.67 20.95
CA ASN A 265 61.25 0.29 21.36
C ASN A 265 59.98 0.27 22.24
N LYS A 266 59.18 -0.79 22.02
CA LYS A 266 58.29 -1.47 22.98
C LYS A 266 56.79 -1.13 23.08
N ILE A 267 56.03 -2.19 22.70
CA ILE A 267 55.00 -2.94 23.48
C ILE A 267 53.66 -2.21 23.65
N ASN A 268 52.60 -2.58 22.92
CA ASN A 268 51.74 -3.79 22.97
C ASN A 268 50.63 -3.76 24.03
N ASP A 269 49.43 -4.06 23.51
CA ASP A 269 48.35 -4.86 24.07
C ASP A 269 47.17 -4.26 24.86
N ALA A 270 46.04 -4.89 24.53
CA ALA A 270 44.81 -5.11 25.30
C ALA A 270 43.63 -4.11 25.17
N LYS A 271 42.77 -4.50 24.23
CA LYS A 271 41.30 -4.55 24.24
C LYS A 271 40.51 -4.26 25.54
N THR A 272 39.30 -3.77 25.26
CA THR A 272 37.95 -4.07 25.80
C THR A 272 37.34 -3.21 26.93
N ASP A 273 36.17 -2.67 26.53
CA ASP A 273 34.89 -2.61 27.25
C ASP A 273 34.48 -1.42 28.13
N SER A 274 33.52 -0.69 27.56
CA SER A 274 32.16 -0.47 28.09
C SER A 274 31.88 0.69 29.06
N ASN A 275 30.75 1.33 28.75
CA ASN A 275 29.77 1.94 29.64
C ASN A 275 29.91 3.41 30.10
N ILE A 276 29.10 4.25 29.44
CA ILE A 276 27.92 4.97 29.97
C ILE A 276 28.11 6.13 30.99
N ASN A 277 27.51 7.26 30.60
CA ASN A 277 26.93 8.39 31.35
C ASN A 277 27.83 9.49 31.98
N LYS A 278 27.67 10.72 31.45
CA LYS A 278 27.02 11.90 32.09
C LYS A 278 27.19 13.13 31.18
N MET A 279 26.12 13.63 30.56
CA MET A 279 25.22 14.70 31.01
C MET A 279 25.79 16.14 31.00
N ASN A 280 25.01 16.99 30.33
CA ASN A 280 24.77 18.44 30.53
C ASN A 280 25.63 19.49 29.81
N ASN A 281 25.05 19.98 28.70
CA ASN A 281 24.53 21.34 28.52
C ASN A 281 25.24 22.50 29.25
N ASN A 282 25.72 23.46 28.46
CA ASN A 282 25.42 24.88 28.64
C ASN A 282 25.60 25.64 27.32
N GLY A 283 24.57 26.38 26.92
CA GLY A 283 24.51 27.16 25.70
C GLY A 283 25.07 28.58 25.81
N LYS A 284 24.90 29.31 24.69
CA LYS A 284 25.16 30.74 24.33
C LYS A 284 26.15 30.79 23.17
N GLY A 285 25.94 31.46 22.04
CA GLY A 285 24.87 32.31 21.52
C GLY A 285 25.32 32.83 20.13
N ASN A 286 24.35 33.36 19.37
CA ASN A 286 24.46 34.25 18.19
C ASN A 286 25.68 35.21 18.24
N THR A 287 26.34 35.70 17.16
CA THR A 287 25.94 36.08 15.79
C THR A 287 27.17 36.60 15.02
N ASN A 288 27.12 36.49 13.67
CA ASN A 288 27.65 37.39 12.63
C ASN A 288 29.14 37.43 12.18
N ASN A 289 29.24 37.34 10.84
CA ASN A 289 30.16 37.95 9.88
C ASN A 289 31.54 37.34 9.55
N LYS A 290 31.60 36.82 8.31
CA LYS A 290 32.44 37.27 7.18
C LYS A 290 33.88 37.68 7.52
N ASP A 291 34.84 36.82 7.13
CA ASP A 291 35.73 37.03 5.97
C ASP A 291 36.93 36.07 6.05
N ASN A 292 37.33 35.55 4.88
CA ASN A 292 38.64 34.98 4.55
C ASN A 292 39.46 34.30 5.65
N ILE A 293 39.40 32.96 5.67
CA ILE A 293 40.59 32.17 6.01
C ILE A 293 40.92 31.27 4.84
N ASP A 294 41.82 31.82 4.04
CA ASP A 294 42.63 31.20 3.01
C ASP A 294 43.23 29.85 3.44
N ASN A 295 43.11 28.89 2.51
CA ASN A 295 44.22 28.08 2.01
C ASN A 295 45.23 27.55 3.05
N LYS A 296 44.80 26.72 4.00
CA LYS A 296 45.77 25.91 4.76
C LYS A 296 45.26 24.64 5.46
N ILE A 297 44.28 23.90 4.91
CA ILE A 297 44.06 22.49 5.27
C ILE A 297 43.58 21.74 4.02
N ASN A 298 44.48 20.96 3.41
CA ASN A 298 44.25 19.71 2.63
C ASN A 298 45.42 19.35 1.69
N LYS A 299 46.67 19.56 2.12
CA LYS A 299 47.85 18.97 1.45
C LYS A 299 48.39 17.70 2.11
N ASN A 300 47.78 17.20 3.18
CA ASN A 300 48.28 16.04 3.95
C ASN A 300 47.29 14.85 4.05
N LYS A 301 46.48 14.59 3.01
CA LYS A 301 45.74 13.31 2.89
C LYS A 301 46.01 12.53 1.59
N LEU A 302 47.12 12.84 0.92
CA LEU A 302 47.67 12.09 -0.22
C LEU A 302 48.98 11.41 0.18
N LYS A 303 48.92 10.47 1.12
CA LYS A 303 50.00 9.49 1.36
C LYS A 303 49.42 8.19 1.92
N ARG A 304 49.05 7.30 1.00
CA ARG A 304 49.20 5.84 1.06
C ARG A 304 48.79 5.29 -0.32
N GLN A 305 49.68 5.48 -1.29
CA GLN A 305 49.72 4.63 -2.48
C GLN A 305 50.65 3.47 -2.10
N GLU A 306 50.08 2.36 -1.65
CA GLU A 306 50.82 1.10 -1.56
C GLU A 306 51.08 0.64 -3.00
N THR A 307 52.36 0.49 -3.34
CA THR A 307 52.82 0.01 -4.64
C THR A 307 52.44 -1.47 -4.80
N ILE A 308 51.35 -1.74 -5.50
CA ILE A 308 50.97 -3.09 -5.92
C ILE A 308 51.84 -3.45 -7.12
N SER A 309 52.73 -4.43 -6.95
CA SER A 309 53.35 -5.13 -8.08
C SER A 309 52.31 -6.13 -8.59
N TYR A 310 52.00 -6.12 -9.88
CA TYR A 310 51.09 -7.09 -10.50
C TYR A 310 51.93 -8.12 -11.22
N ASN A 311 51.76 -9.42 -10.99
CA ASN A 311 52.53 -10.45 -11.70
C ASN A 311 51.65 -11.17 -12.71
N ILE A 312 52.04 -11.28 -13.99
CA ILE A 312 51.28 -12.05 -14.99
C ILE A 312 52.15 -13.14 -15.61
N LYS A 313 51.64 -14.37 -15.60
CA LYS A 313 52.38 -15.56 -16.03
C LYS A 313 51.57 -16.43 -16.99
N PRO A 314 52.21 -17.23 -17.85
CA PRO A 314 51.53 -18.32 -18.54
C PRO A 314 50.91 -19.32 -17.55
N ALA A 315 49.65 -19.71 -17.75
CA ALA A 315 48.96 -20.64 -16.85
C ALA A 315 49.63 -22.03 -16.81
N TRP A 316 50.31 -22.42 -17.90
CA TRP A 316 51.04 -23.68 -17.99
C TRP A 316 52.45 -23.64 -17.37
N GLU A 317 52.88 -22.51 -16.84
CA GLU A 317 54.18 -22.40 -16.18
C GLU A 317 54.19 -23.20 -14.87
N GLY A 318 55.13 -24.14 -14.73
CA GLY A 318 55.28 -24.93 -13.51
C GLY A 318 54.28 -26.10 -13.35
N ILE A 319 53.44 -26.37 -14.35
CA ILE A 319 52.54 -27.54 -14.36
C ILE A 319 52.91 -28.53 -15.49
N PRO A 320 52.59 -29.84 -15.35
CA PRO A 320 53.05 -30.87 -16.29
C PRO A 320 52.46 -30.76 -17.70
N LYS A 321 51.27 -30.13 -17.84
CA LYS A 321 50.54 -30.01 -19.10
C LYS A 321 49.64 -28.78 -19.07
N ASN A 322 49.51 -28.10 -20.21
CA ASN A 322 48.49 -27.07 -20.41
C ASN A 322 47.07 -27.65 -20.24
N LEU A 323 46.23 -26.96 -19.47
CA LEU A 323 44.84 -27.36 -19.21
C LEU A 323 43.87 -26.82 -20.27
N GLY A 324 44.34 -25.96 -21.17
CA GLY A 324 43.52 -25.31 -22.20
C GLY A 324 42.86 -24.04 -21.68
N LEU A 325 41.83 -23.57 -22.40
CA LEU A 325 41.07 -22.40 -22.00
C LEU A 325 40.05 -22.72 -20.89
N PRO A 326 39.94 -21.88 -19.84
CA PRO A 326 38.82 -21.95 -18.91
C PRO A 326 37.50 -21.61 -19.63
N PRO A 327 36.33 -21.87 -19.02
CA PRO A 327 35.03 -21.42 -19.54
C PRO A 327 35.06 -19.93 -19.89
N ALA A 328 34.96 -19.62 -21.18
CA ALA A 328 35.22 -18.27 -21.70
C ALA A 328 34.56 -18.08 -23.07
N SER A 329 34.14 -16.85 -23.38
CA SER A 329 33.47 -16.43 -24.62
C SER A 329 34.29 -16.74 -25.87
N SER A 330 35.62 -16.67 -25.76
CA SER A 330 36.60 -17.03 -26.79
C SER A 330 36.40 -18.45 -27.33
N GLN A 331 35.89 -19.39 -26.53
CA GLN A 331 35.58 -20.75 -26.99
C GLN A 331 34.51 -20.76 -28.09
N SER A 332 33.57 -19.81 -28.08
CA SER A 332 32.54 -19.67 -29.12
C SER A 332 33.15 -19.35 -30.49
N PHE A 333 34.23 -18.55 -30.52
CA PHE A 333 34.96 -18.23 -31.75
C PHE A 333 35.77 -19.44 -32.23
N LEU A 334 36.49 -20.10 -31.31
CA LEU A 334 37.35 -21.24 -31.61
C LEU A 334 36.61 -22.45 -32.15
N LYS A 335 35.33 -22.63 -31.79
CA LYS A 335 34.46 -23.67 -32.36
C LYS A 335 34.25 -23.52 -33.87
N VAL A 336 34.36 -22.31 -34.40
CA VAL A 336 34.11 -22.02 -35.83
C VAL A 336 35.41 -21.87 -36.60
N GLN A 337 36.40 -21.16 -36.04
CA GLN A 337 37.69 -20.91 -36.69
C GLN A 337 38.82 -20.83 -35.66
N LYS A 338 39.99 -21.40 -36.00
CA LYS A 338 41.20 -21.23 -35.17
C LYS A 338 41.66 -19.77 -35.23
N ILE A 339 41.52 -19.07 -34.11
CA ILE A 339 41.89 -17.65 -33.94
C ILE A 339 42.79 -17.57 -32.70
N PRO A 340 43.91 -16.81 -32.72
CA PRO A 340 44.74 -16.63 -31.54
C PRO A 340 43.94 -16.05 -30.37
N ALA A 341 43.87 -16.77 -29.25
CA ALA A 341 43.06 -16.38 -28.10
C ALA A 341 43.84 -16.55 -26.79
N VAL A 342 43.78 -15.53 -25.93
CA VAL A 342 44.39 -15.53 -24.59
C VAL A 342 43.34 -15.10 -23.57
N VAL A 343 43.07 -15.93 -22.57
CA VAL A 343 42.20 -15.59 -21.44
C VAL A 343 43.08 -15.22 -20.24
N ILE A 344 42.88 -14.03 -19.68
CA ILE A 344 43.59 -13.56 -18.49
C ILE A 344 42.67 -13.68 -17.28
N SER A 345 43.15 -14.32 -16.21
CA SER A 345 42.39 -14.54 -14.97
C SER A 345 43.27 -14.53 -13.71
N ASP A 346 42.66 -14.51 -12.54
CA ASP A 346 43.32 -14.56 -11.23
C ASP A 346 43.67 -15.97 -10.74
N PHE A 347 43.42 -17.01 -11.55
CA PHE A 347 43.65 -18.41 -11.18
C PHE A 347 44.48 -19.18 -12.19
N GLN A 348 45.25 -20.17 -11.72
CA GLN A 348 46.05 -21.05 -12.56
C GLN A 348 45.31 -22.33 -12.98
N THR A 349 44.74 -23.06 -12.01
CA THR A 349 44.10 -24.37 -12.26
C THR A 349 42.66 -24.45 -11.77
N GLU A 350 42.37 -23.87 -10.61
CA GLU A 350 41.04 -23.83 -9.99
C GLU A 350 40.69 -22.38 -9.65
N PHE A 351 39.41 -21.99 -9.82
CA PHE A 351 38.98 -20.61 -9.54
C PHE A 351 39.35 -20.20 -8.11
N THR A 352 39.96 -19.02 -7.97
CA THR A 352 40.20 -18.44 -6.64
C THR A 352 38.88 -18.05 -5.98
N ASN A 353 37.86 -17.71 -6.78
CA ASN A 353 36.53 -17.37 -6.33
C ASN A 353 35.80 -18.57 -5.72
N ARG A 354 35.71 -18.61 -4.39
CA ARG A 354 34.96 -19.65 -3.64
C ARG A 354 33.44 -19.51 -3.77
N TYR A 355 32.96 -18.37 -4.23
CA TYR A 355 31.55 -18.03 -4.34
C TYR A 355 31.13 -17.84 -5.81
N TYR A 356 31.82 -18.48 -6.75
CA TYR A 356 31.50 -18.40 -8.17
C TYR A 356 30.00 -18.67 -8.42
N HIS A 357 29.36 -17.73 -9.11
CA HIS A 357 27.92 -17.72 -9.35
C HIS A 357 27.06 -17.86 -8.07
N SER A 358 27.36 -17.05 -7.07
CA SER A 358 26.61 -16.97 -5.82
C SER A 358 26.31 -15.53 -5.43
N GLY A 359 25.24 -15.32 -4.66
CA GLY A 359 24.97 -14.02 -4.04
C GLY A 359 25.97 -13.64 -2.95
N PHE A 360 26.91 -14.52 -2.64
CA PHE A 360 28.06 -14.27 -1.76
C PHE A 360 29.34 -13.90 -2.53
N ASP A 361 29.29 -13.79 -3.86
CA ASP A 361 30.40 -13.24 -4.68
C ASP A 361 30.49 -11.71 -4.49
N ILE A 362 30.81 -11.32 -3.27
CA ILE A 362 30.97 -9.94 -2.81
C ILE A 362 32.41 -9.81 -2.35
N ASP A 363 33.14 -8.81 -2.85
CA ASP A 363 34.44 -8.45 -2.28
C ASP A 363 34.27 -7.30 -1.28
N SER A 364 34.50 -7.58 0.01
CA SER A 364 34.33 -6.61 1.10
C SER A 364 35.44 -5.55 1.17
N ASN A 365 36.48 -5.65 0.34
CA ASN A 365 37.70 -4.85 0.42
C ASN A 365 38.08 -4.22 -0.94
N THR A 366 37.11 -3.78 -1.73
CA THR A 366 37.33 -3.13 -3.03
C THR A 366 37.85 -1.69 -2.88
N THR A 367 39.05 -1.51 -2.33
CA THR A 367 39.75 -0.22 -2.29
C THR A 367 40.79 -0.08 -3.42
N VAL A 368 40.89 -1.05 -4.34
CA VAL A 368 42.05 -1.19 -5.25
C VAL A 368 41.95 -0.38 -6.54
N TYR A 369 40.86 0.32 -6.82
CA TYR A 369 40.72 0.99 -8.12
C TYR A 369 40.27 2.44 -7.95
N ASP A 370 41.10 3.36 -8.43
CA ASP A 370 40.81 4.79 -8.48
C ASP A 370 40.06 5.13 -9.78
N ASN A 371 39.28 6.22 -9.76
CA ASN A 371 38.55 6.82 -10.89
C ASN A 371 37.16 6.22 -11.24
N THR A 372 36.27 7.09 -11.69
CA THR A 372 34.81 6.99 -11.96
C THR A 372 34.19 5.63 -12.30
N VAL A 373 34.90 4.74 -13.00
CA VAL A 373 34.45 3.36 -13.30
C VAL A 373 34.16 2.57 -12.01
N ASN A 374 34.94 2.78 -10.95
CA ASN A 374 34.78 2.04 -9.69
C ASN A 374 33.62 2.56 -8.85
N ASN A 375 33.47 3.89 -8.79
CA ASN A 375 32.30 4.48 -8.16
C ASN A 375 31.04 4.01 -8.89
N LEU A 376 31.07 3.97 -10.24
CA LEU A 376 29.93 3.51 -11.03
C LEU A 376 29.62 2.05 -10.72
N MET A 377 30.61 1.15 -10.79
CA MET A 377 30.42 -0.27 -10.52
C MET A 377 30.10 -0.58 -9.05
N TYR A 378 30.61 0.18 -8.09
CA TYR A 378 30.20 0.11 -6.69
C TYR A 378 28.71 0.45 -6.56
N CYS A 379 28.24 1.49 -7.25
CA CYS A 379 26.83 1.80 -7.28
C CYS A 379 26.01 0.67 -7.94
N LEU A 380 26.49 0.06 -9.03
CA LEU A 380 25.77 -1.03 -9.68
C LEU A 380 25.66 -2.28 -8.80
N SER A 381 26.72 -2.59 -8.06
CA SER A 381 26.81 -3.80 -7.23
C SER A 381 26.19 -3.66 -5.84
N HIS A 382 26.16 -2.45 -5.27
CA HIS A 382 25.78 -2.23 -3.87
C HIS A 382 24.61 -1.25 -3.67
N ASN A 383 24.53 -0.17 -4.46
CA ASN A 383 23.47 0.82 -4.30
C ASN A 383 23.22 1.61 -5.60
N ILE A 384 22.25 1.13 -6.37
CA ILE A 384 21.83 1.71 -7.64
C ILE A 384 21.34 3.16 -7.53
N SER A 385 20.92 3.59 -6.33
CA SER A 385 20.49 4.96 -6.03
C SER A 385 21.64 5.89 -5.64
N CYS A 386 22.89 5.49 -5.84
CA CYS A 386 24.01 6.36 -5.51
C CYS A 386 24.01 7.66 -6.35
N PRO A 387 24.66 8.74 -5.87
CA PRO A 387 24.71 10.02 -6.58
C PRO A 387 25.28 9.93 -8.00
N LEU A 388 26.30 9.09 -8.24
CA LEU A 388 26.90 8.93 -9.56
C LEU A 388 25.92 8.26 -10.54
N ALA A 389 25.31 7.14 -10.15
CA ALA A 389 24.27 6.49 -10.93
C ALA A 389 23.13 7.48 -11.21
N GLN A 390 22.59 8.14 -10.18
CA GLN A 390 21.52 9.14 -10.30
C GLN A 390 21.88 10.31 -11.23
N THR A 391 23.13 10.79 -11.20
CA THR A 391 23.61 11.84 -12.12
C THR A 391 23.59 11.36 -13.56
N LEU A 392 23.99 10.11 -13.81
CA LEU A 392 23.91 9.49 -15.14
C LEU A 392 22.47 9.20 -15.57
N LEU A 393 21.57 8.85 -14.63
CA LEU A 393 20.15 8.62 -14.91
C LEU A 393 19.45 9.92 -15.35
N THR A 394 19.81 11.04 -14.72
CA THR A 394 19.14 12.34 -14.89
C THR A 394 19.69 13.19 -16.05
N SER A 395 20.91 12.92 -16.54
CA SER A 395 21.50 13.64 -17.67
C SER A 395 20.91 13.27 -19.03
N ASN A 396 20.22 12.12 -19.15
CA ASN A 396 19.66 11.65 -20.42
C ASN A 396 18.12 11.68 -20.48
N ASP A 397 17.40 11.68 -19.36
CA ASP A 397 15.92 11.69 -19.35
C ASP A 397 15.36 12.87 -18.53
N PHE A 398 14.48 13.68 -19.16
CA PHE A 398 13.81 14.84 -18.56
C PHE A 398 12.50 14.46 -17.84
N THR A 399 11.94 13.27 -18.11
CA THR A 399 10.52 12.97 -17.82
C THR A 399 10.28 12.11 -16.60
N ARG A 400 11.32 11.48 -16.03
CA ARG A 400 11.18 10.63 -14.84
C ARG A 400 12.31 10.88 -13.85
N GLN A 401 12.00 11.60 -12.78
CA GLN A 401 12.74 11.36 -11.53
C GLN A 401 12.48 9.90 -11.16
N VAL A 402 13.54 9.13 -10.90
CA VAL A 402 13.42 7.76 -10.40
C VAL A 402 12.83 7.81 -8.99
N GLU A 403 11.53 8.01 -8.88
CA GLU A 403 10.77 7.95 -7.64
C GLU A 403 10.46 6.49 -7.32
N GLY A 404 11.00 6.00 -6.21
CA GLY A 404 10.40 4.92 -5.42
C GLY A 404 10.68 3.50 -5.90
N THR A 405 11.53 2.80 -5.12
CA THR A 405 11.70 1.33 -5.08
C THR A 405 11.81 0.64 -6.43
N LEU A 406 13.03 0.45 -6.91
CA LEU A 406 13.30 -0.50 -7.99
C LEU A 406 12.71 -1.88 -7.64
N SER A 407 11.70 -2.35 -8.38
CA SER A 407 11.25 -3.72 -8.21
C SER A 407 12.34 -4.65 -8.71
N LYS A 408 12.82 -5.54 -7.85
CA LYS A 408 13.81 -6.57 -8.22
C LYS A 408 13.09 -7.61 -9.09
N VAL A 409 13.36 -7.59 -10.39
CA VAL A 409 13.00 -8.66 -11.33
C VAL A 409 14.32 -9.33 -11.74
N SER A 410 14.28 -10.58 -12.18
CA SER A 410 15.49 -11.29 -12.60
C SER A 410 16.29 -10.50 -13.64
N HIS A 411 17.61 -10.48 -13.51
CA HIS A 411 18.54 -9.81 -14.43
C HIS A 411 18.62 -10.46 -15.83
N TYR A 412 17.82 -11.51 -16.08
CA TYR A 412 18.10 -12.51 -17.09
C TYR A 412 17.09 -12.60 -18.23
N SER A 413 16.06 -11.75 -18.24
CA SER A 413 15.10 -11.70 -19.35
C SER A 413 14.95 -10.27 -19.86
N GLY A 414 14.96 -10.09 -21.20
CA GLY A 414 15.01 -8.74 -21.76
C GLY A 414 15.41 -8.57 -23.22
N VAL A 415 15.62 -9.65 -23.98
CA VAL A 415 16.03 -9.56 -25.38
C VAL A 415 15.00 -8.72 -26.18
N PHE A 416 15.49 -7.77 -26.99
CA PHE A 416 14.67 -6.84 -27.79
C PHE A 416 13.83 -5.84 -26.98
N ASN A 417 14.17 -5.58 -25.72
CA ASN A 417 13.57 -4.48 -24.99
C ASN A 417 14.20 -3.12 -25.38
N ASP A 418 13.40 -2.28 -26.04
CA ASP A 418 13.79 -0.94 -26.49
C ASP A 418 13.90 0.10 -25.34
N TYR A 419 13.38 -0.17 -24.14
CA TYR A 419 13.47 0.76 -23.00
C TYR A 419 14.93 1.06 -22.62
N SER A 420 15.78 0.02 -22.60
CA SER A 420 17.23 0.19 -22.34
C SER A 420 17.94 1.01 -23.44
N LEU A 421 17.39 1.05 -24.65
CA LEU A 421 17.97 1.75 -25.80
C LEU A 421 17.54 3.22 -25.86
N ASN A 422 16.38 3.54 -25.27
CA ASN A 422 15.81 4.88 -25.11
C ASN A 422 16.38 5.66 -23.92
N GLY A 423 17.35 5.10 -23.18
CA GLY A 423 17.90 5.68 -21.96
C GLY A 423 16.91 5.84 -20.80
N THR A 424 15.71 5.30 -20.94
CA THR A 424 14.75 5.16 -19.85
C THR A 424 15.15 3.96 -19.01
N LEU A 425 15.40 4.17 -17.70
CA LEU A 425 15.56 3.05 -16.79
C LEU A 425 14.20 2.41 -16.54
N HIS A 426 13.90 1.39 -17.32
CA HIS A 426 13.05 0.33 -16.83
C HIS A 426 13.94 -0.55 -15.96
N THR A 427 13.67 -0.57 -14.65
CA THR A 427 14.28 -1.45 -13.64
C THR A 427 14.01 -2.94 -13.87
N TYR A 428 13.57 -3.30 -15.09
CA TYR A 428 12.86 -4.52 -15.42
C TYR A 428 13.58 -5.38 -16.47
N SER A 429 14.72 -4.94 -17.06
CA SER A 429 15.58 -5.78 -17.94
C SER A 429 16.85 -5.06 -18.44
N ASN A 430 17.99 -5.78 -18.56
CA ASN A 430 19.22 -5.34 -19.26
C ASN A 430 19.97 -4.11 -18.70
N PHE A 431 19.89 -3.89 -17.39
CA PHE A 431 20.58 -2.77 -16.74
C PHE A 431 22.11 -2.79 -16.97
N ASP A 432 22.74 -3.95 -16.88
CA ASP A 432 24.19 -4.10 -17.07
C ASP A 432 24.63 -3.69 -18.49
N SER A 433 23.83 -4.03 -19.50
CA SER A 433 24.04 -3.60 -20.88
C SER A 433 23.93 -2.09 -21.02
N TRP A 434 22.95 -1.47 -20.36
CA TRP A 434 22.76 -0.01 -20.43
C TRP A 434 23.95 0.75 -19.84
N ILE A 435 24.41 0.38 -18.64
CA ILE A 435 25.58 1.06 -18.05
C ILE A 435 26.86 0.78 -18.78
N THR A 436 27.05 -0.46 -19.23
CA THR A 436 28.24 -0.81 -20.00
C THR A 436 28.29 -0.01 -21.29
N ASN A 437 27.15 0.20 -21.98
CA ASN A 437 27.07 1.07 -23.16
C ASN A 437 27.57 2.48 -22.84
N TYR A 438 27.07 3.07 -21.74
CA TYR A 438 27.40 4.42 -21.35
C TYR A 438 28.88 4.59 -20.93
N ALA A 439 29.36 3.69 -20.07
CA ALA A 439 30.75 3.67 -19.63
C ALA A 439 31.70 3.48 -20.84
N LEU A 440 31.32 2.61 -21.79
CA LEU A 440 32.09 2.39 -22.99
C LEU A 440 32.15 3.62 -23.89
N ILE A 441 31.05 4.38 -24.04
CA ILE A 441 31.04 5.63 -24.81
C ILE A 441 31.88 6.70 -24.11
N LYS A 442 31.85 6.80 -22.78
CA LYS A 442 32.74 7.72 -22.05
C LYS A 442 34.22 7.40 -22.30
N SER A 443 34.58 6.11 -22.36
CA SER A 443 35.97 5.68 -22.58
C SER A 443 36.42 5.73 -24.03
N THR A 444 35.55 5.43 -24.99
CA THR A 444 35.92 5.34 -26.43
C THR A 444 35.52 6.57 -27.24
N GLY A 445 34.65 7.42 -26.70
CA GLY A 445 34.14 8.63 -27.33
C GLY A 445 35.16 9.77 -27.36
N ARG A 446 34.86 10.78 -28.19
CA ARG A 446 35.64 12.02 -28.28
C ARG A 446 34.90 13.11 -27.53
N ASN A 447 35.56 13.70 -26.54
CA ASN A 447 35.01 14.83 -25.81
C ASN A 447 34.79 16.00 -26.76
N THR A 448 33.57 16.51 -26.80
CA THR A 448 33.33 17.86 -27.30
C THR A 448 33.45 18.85 -26.13
N THR A 449 33.81 20.09 -26.41
CA THR A 449 33.85 21.15 -25.39
C THR A 449 32.47 21.75 -25.11
N PHE A 450 31.41 21.22 -25.73
CA PHE A 450 30.07 21.78 -25.63
C PHE A 450 29.35 21.25 -24.38
N PRO A 451 28.94 22.13 -23.45
CA PRO A 451 28.23 21.70 -22.26
C PRO A 451 26.80 21.25 -22.61
N CYS A 452 26.31 20.24 -21.91
CA CYS A 452 24.94 19.75 -22.02
C CYS A 452 24.35 19.51 -20.64
N LYS A 453 23.06 19.81 -20.50
CA LYS A 453 22.26 19.37 -19.36
C LYS A 453 21.48 18.11 -19.70
N HIS A 454 20.99 18.04 -20.94
CA HIS A 454 20.25 16.92 -21.47
C HIS A 454 20.78 16.51 -22.85
N ILE A 455 20.52 15.26 -23.27
CA ILE A 455 20.90 14.77 -24.60
C ILE A 455 20.33 15.60 -25.76
N HIS A 456 19.18 16.25 -25.56
CA HIS A 456 18.59 17.17 -26.52
C HIS A 456 19.50 18.37 -26.84
N ASP A 457 20.34 18.82 -25.90
CA ASP A 457 21.29 19.91 -26.15
C ASP A 457 22.35 19.48 -27.19
N CYS A 458 22.83 18.24 -27.07
CA CYS A 458 23.76 17.65 -28.02
C CYS A 458 23.11 17.42 -29.38
N MET A 459 21.89 16.89 -29.37
CA MET A 459 21.10 16.66 -30.58
C MET A 459 20.89 17.97 -31.35
N LYS A 460 20.35 19.01 -30.71
CA LYS A 460 20.10 20.30 -31.36
C LYS A 460 21.38 20.95 -31.84
N LYS A 461 22.50 20.77 -31.13
CA LYS A 461 23.76 21.42 -31.52
C LYS A 461 24.47 20.72 -32.69
N PHE A 462 24.54 19.39 -32.67
CA PHE A 462 25.43 18.63 -33.55
C PHE A 462 24.69 17.76 -34.58
N GLU A 463 23.50 17.25 -34.27
CA GLU A 463 22.74 16.36 -35.16
C GLU A 463 21.71 17.14 -35.99
N TYR A 464 20.96 18.05 -35.35
CA TYR A 464 19.88 18.81 -35.98
C TYR A 464 19.94 20.31 -35.59
N PRO A 465 20.87 21.11 -36.16
CA PRO A 465 21.00 22.54 -35.89
C PRO A 465 19.73 23.36 -36.10
N ASP A 466 18.92 22.99 -37.09
CA ASP A 466 17.68 23.68 -37.44
C ASP A 466 16.43 23.10 -36.74
N TYR A 467 16.61 22.31 -35.67
CA TYR A 467 15.54 21.56 -34.99
C TYR A 467 14.32 22.44 -34.65
N ASP A 468 14.55 23.65 -34.15
CA ASP A 468 13.46 24.54 -33.71
C ASP A 468 12.57 25.00 -34.88
N ASN A 469 13.07 24.97 -36.11
CA ASN A 469 12.34 25.34 -37.34
C ASN A 469 11.57 24.18 -37.98
N LEU A 470 11.70 22.95 -37.47
CA LEU A 470 11.02 21.78 -38.00
C LEU A 470 9.52 21.74 -37.62
N ASP A 471 8.73 21.09 -38.47
CA ASP A 471 7.32 20.80 -38.20
C ASP A 471 7.15 19.83 -37.01
N GLY A 472 5.95 19.80 -36.43
CA GLY A 472 5.66 19.00 -35.24
C GLY A 472 5.85 17.49 -35.42
N ASP A 473 5.62 16.96 -36.62
CA ASP A 473 5.77 15.52 -36.89
C ASP A 473 7.24 15.15 -37.07
N SER A 474 8.03 16.01 -37.72
CA SER A 474 9.49 15.87 -37.79
C SER A 474 10.15 15.94 -36.42
N LYS A 475 9.70 16.86 -35.56
CA LYS A 475 10.17 16.96 -34.16
C LYS A 475 9.87 15.68 -33.39
N LYS A 476 8.64 15.18 -33.43
CA LYS A 476 8.25 13.91 -32.79
C LYS A 476 9.09 12.72 -33.28
N ARG A 477 9.34 12.62 -34.60
CA ARG A 477 10.20 11.56 -35.16
C ARG A 477 11.62 11.64 -34.60
N ILE A 478 12.22 12.83 -34.60
CA ILE A 478 13.57 13.04 -34.08
C ILE A 478 13.64 12.73 -32.59
N GLU A 479 12.69 13.21 -31.77
CA GLU A 479 12.66 12.96 -30.32
C GLU A 479 12.42 11.48 -29.99
N SER A 480 11.68 10.75 -30.84
CA SER A 480 11.44 9.31 -30.65
C SER A 480 12.66 8.43 -30.95
N MET A 481 13.71 8.98 -31.56
CA MET A 481 14.93 8.22 -31.89
C MET A 481 15.68 7.82 -30.61
N PRO A 482 15.94 6.52 -30.39
CA PRO A 482 16.55 6.05 -29.15
C PRO A 482 17.98 6.56 -28.97
N TYR A 483 18.37 6.89 -27.74
CA TYR A 483 19.67 7.52 -27.43
C TYR A 483 20.88 6.66 -27.82
N SER A 484 20.76 5.34 -27.77
CA SER A 484 21.81 4.42 -28.23
C SER A 484 22.13 4.53 -29.73
N LYS A 485 21.18 4.98 -30.56
CA LYS A 485 21.39 5.21 -32.00
C LYS A 485 22.03 6.56 -32.31
N ARG A 486 22.01 7.49 -31.35
CA ARG A 486 22.55 8.84 -31.53
C ARG A 486 24.06 8.81 -31.58
N LYS A 487 24.62 9.72 -32.36
CA LYS A 487 26.08 9.86 -32.52
C LYS A 487 26.68 10.67 -31.38
N TYR A 488 25.88 11.55 -30.78
CA TYR A 488 26.28 12.36 -29.64
C TYR A 488 25.45 12.02 -28.41
N GLN A 489 26.11 11.82 -27.28
CA GLN A 489 25.46 11.59 -25.99
C GLN A 489 25.88 12.66 -24.98
N CYS A 490 24.99 12.99 -24.04
CA CYS A 490 25.33 13.90 -22.95
C CYS A 490 25.94 13.10 -21.80
N ILE A 491 27.24 13.29 -21.57
CA ILE A 491 27.99 12.57 -20.55
C ILE A 491 28.82 13.52 -19.72
N ASP A 492 28.62 13.48 -18.40
CA ASP A 492 29.39 14.30 -17.45
C ASP A 492 29.29 15.80 -17.78
N HIS A 493 28.07 16.24 -18.11
CA HIS A 493 27.73 17.60 -18.54
C HIS A 493 28.37 18.09 -19.85
N PHE A 494 28.95 17.20 -20.65
CA PHE A 494 29.49 17.53 -21.98
C PHE A 494 28.96 16.59 -23.05
N CYS A 495 28.81 17.11 -24.26
CA CYS A 495 28.49 16.24 -25.39
C CYS A 495 29.72 15.40 -25.75
N ILE A 496 29.55 14.10 -25.88
CA ILE A 496 30.59 13.17 -26.32
C ILE A 496 30.15 12.57 -27.64
N GLU A 497 31.02 12.66 -28.65
CA GLU A 497 30.81 11.97 -29.93
C GLU A 497 31.25 10.51 -29.75
N GLY A 498 30.34 9.55 -29.94
CA GLY A 498 30.63 8.13 -29.79
C GLY A 498 29.39 7.28 -29.89
N GLN A 499 29.60 6.02 -30.27
CA GLN A 499 28.54 5.03 -30.40
C GLN A 499 29.00 3.72 -29.77
N ALA A 500 28.10 3.11 -29.00
CA ALA A 500 28.21 1.73 -28.55
C ALA A 500 26.99 0.98 -29.07
N PHE A 501 27.27 -0.18 -29.65
CA PHE A 501 26.31 -1.01 -30.34
C PHE A 501 25.85 -2.12 -29.41
N VAL A 502 24.61 -2.55 -29.60
CA VAL A 502 24.09 -3.73 -28.92
C VAL A 502 23.85 -4.87 -29.89
N HIS A 503 24.05 -6.09 -29.42
CA HIS A 503 23.75 -7.31 -30.17
C HIS A 503 22.86 -8.24 -29.33
N PRO A 504 21.77 -8.80 -29.89
CA PRO A 504 20.91 -9.72 -29.15
C PRO A 504 21.69 -10.91 -28.62
N ALA A 505 21.45 -11.26 -27.36
CA ALA A 505 22.18 -12.30 -26.65
C ALA A 505 21.22 -13.27 -25.98
N TYR A 506 20.97 -14.39 -26.64
CA TYR A 506 20.13 -15.50 -26.14
C TYR A 506 20.49 -16.77 -26.89
N GLY A 507 20.19 -17.92 -26.28
CA GLY A 507 20.59 -19.23 -26.79
C GLY A 507 20.33 -19.42 -28.28
N THR A 508 21.31 -19.99 -29.01
CA THR A 508 21.26 -20.16 -30.47
C THR A 508 20.19 -21.16 -30.93
N GLY A 509 19.76 -22.05 -30.03
CA GLY A 509 18.66 -22.99 -30.27
C GLY A 509 17.26 -22.35 -30.24
N ILE A 510 17.17 -21.07 -29.89
CA ILE A 510 15.93 -20.29 -29.91
C ILE A 510 15.98 -19.32 -31.09
N SER A 511 14.84 -19.06 -31.71
CA SER A 511 14.69 -18.00 -32.71
C SER A 511 13.44 -17.20 -32.45
N TYR A 512 13.38 -16.01 -33.04
CA TYR A 512 12.29 -15.07 -32.84
C TYR A 512 11.48 -14.91 -34.12
N ASP A 513 10.16 -15.17 -34.03
CA ASP A 513 9.21 -14.92 -35.11
C ASP A 513 8.59 -13.53 -34.90
N VAL A 514 9.03 -12.59 -35.73
CA VAL A 514 8.59 -11.19 -35.69
C VAL A 514 7.11 -11.04 -36.07
N THR A 515 6.59 -11.93 -36.92
CA THR A 515 5.17 -11.87 -37.34
C THR A 515 4.23 -12.29 -36.22
N LYS A 516 4.64 -13.28 -35.42
CA LYS A 516 3.86 -13.80 -34.28
C LYS A 516 4.21 -13.13 -32.95
N ASN A 517 5.24 -12.27 -32.95
CA ASN A 517 5.85 -11.70 -31.76
C ASN A 517 6.11 -12.79 -30.71
N GLN A 518 6.82 -13.85 -31.11
CA GLN A 518 6.97 -15.04 -30.29
C GLN A 518 8.32 -15.72 -30.53
N PHE A 519 8.99 -16.08 -29.44
CA PHE A 519 10.15 -16.95 -29.49
C PHE A 519 9.73 -18.41 -29.63
N TYR A 520 10.52 -19.19 -30.34
CA TYR A 520 10.32 -20.62 -30.54
C TYR A 520 11.66 -21.35 -30.60
N VAL A 521 11.64 -22.63 -30.24
CA VAL A 521 12.82 -23.48 -30.31
C VAL A 521 13.00 -23.96 -31.74
N THR A 522 14.17 -23.71 -32.32
CA THR A 522 14.58 -24.20 -33.64
C THR A 522 15.45 -25.44 -33.55
N LYS A 523 16.34 -25.50 -32.55
CA LYS A 523 17.29 -26.60 -32.36
C LYS A 523 17.38 -26.96 -30.89
N GLU A 524 16.87 -28.14 -30.54
CA GLU A 524 16.82 -28.63 -29.16
C GLU A 524 18.21 -29.08 -28.64
N ASN A 525 19.18 -29.29 -29.52
CA ASN A 525 20.56 -29.66 -29.16
C ASN A 525 21.50 -28.47 -28.93
N GLU A 526 21.00 -27.24 -29.12
CA GLU A 526 21.72 -26.00 -28.82
C GLU A 526 21.15 -25.36 -27.53
N PRO A 527 21.80 -24.35 -26.94
CA PRO A 527 21.30 -23.71 -25.72
C PRO A 527 19.89 -23.13 -25.91
N THR A 528 18.93 -23.56 -25.08
CA THR A 528 17.52 -23.13 -25.11
C THR A 528 17.00 -22.68 -23.75
N TRP A 529 17.82 -21.97 -22.97
CA TRP A 529 17.44 -21.51 -21.64
C TRP A 529 16.29 -20.49 -21.69
N THR A 530 15.26 -20.71 -20.87
CA THR A 530 14.07 -19.85 -20.76
C THR A 530 13.67 -19.70 -19.30
N GLU A 531 13.30 -18.50 -18.91
CA GLU A 531 12.82 -18.19 -17.57
C GLU A 531 11.29 -18.15 -17.56
N SER A 532 10.69 -18.80 -16.57
CA SER A 532 9.24 -18.75 -16.37
C SER A 532 8.78 -17.32 -16.13
N LYS A 533 7.58 -16.96 -16.58
CA LYS A 533 6.86 -15.82 -16.02
C LYS A 533 6.32 -16.21 -14.65
N TRP A 534 6.22 -15.26 -13.73
CA TRP A 534 5.66 -15.47 -12.40
C TRP A 534 4.61 -14.41 -12.06
N SER A 535 3.68 -14.77 -11.18
CA SER A 535 2.82 -13.80 -10.48
C SER A 535 3.58 -13.17 -9.31
N THR A 536 2.96 -12.26 -8.57
CA THR A 536 3.56 -11.66 -7.36
C THR A 536 4.20 -12.72 -6.45
N ASN A 537 5.49 -12.55 -6.17
CA ASN A 537 6.20 -13.37 -5.19
C ASN A 537 6.00 -12.73 -3.80
N SER A 538 5.48 -13.49 -2.83
CA SER A 538 5.35 -12.99 -1.46
C SER A 538 5.71 -14.06 -0.43
N ILE A 539 6.26 -13.59 0.69
CA ILE A 539 6.50 -14.39 1.88
C ILE A 539 5.65 -13.78 2.98
N THR A 540 4.72 -14.56 3.54
CA THR A 540 3.86 -14.11 4.62
C THR A 540 4.08 -14.97 5.85
N ILE A 541 4.34 -14.35 6.99
CA ILE A 541 4.43 -15.03 8.29
C ILE A 541 3.08 -14.89 8.97
N CYS A 542 2.45 -16.02 9.30
CA CYS A 542 1.13 -16.08 9.92
C CYS A 542 1.16 -16.98 11.17
N PHE A 543 0.22 -16.75 12.09
CA PHE A 543 -0.10 -17.73 13.12
C PHE A 543 -1.08 -18.76 12.55
N THR A 544 -0.76 -20.04 12.73
CA THR A 544 -1.66 -21.15 12.39
C THR A 544 -2.21 -21.78 13.66
N THR A 545 -3.53 -21.97 13.71
CA THR A 545 -4.26 -22.66 14.79
C THR A 545 -4.28 -24.19 14.57
N SER A 546 -4.66 -24.94 15.61
CA SER A 546 -4.71 -26.40 15.49
C SER A 546 -5.86 -26.85 14.61
N ARG A 547 -5.68 -27.95 13.85
CA ARG A 547 -6.78 -28.57 13.10
C ARG A 547 -7.95 -28.97 14.02
N THR A 548 -7.66 -29.40 15.25
CA THR A 548 -8.69 -29.70 16.26
C THR A 548 -9.50 -28.48 16.63
N PHE A 549 -8.85 -27.32 16.80
CA PHE A 549 -9.52 -26.06 17.10
C PHE A 549 -10.35 -25.57 15.90
N GLN A 550 -9.84 -25.66 14.67
CA GLN A 550 -10.59 -25.30 13.46
C GLN A 550 -11.83 -26.20 13.27
N MET A 551 -11.70 -27.50 13.53
CA MET A 551 -12.84 -28.43 13.49
C MET A 551 -13.83 -28.18 14.64
N PHE A 552 -13.33 -27.81 15.83
CA PHE A 552 -14.19 -27.41 16.95
C PHE A 552 -14.95 -26.11 16.64
N GLU A 553 -14.29 -25.11 16.06
CA GLU A 553 -14.90 -23.86 15.61
C GLU A 553 -15.98 -24.12 14.55
N LEU A 554 -15.69 -24.95 13.55
CA LEU A 554 -16.68 -25.37 12.56
C LEU A 554 -17.85 -26.13 13.21
N PHE A 555 -17.58 -27.03 14.15
CA PHE A 555 -18.61 -27.78 14.87
C PHE A 555 -19.49 -26.87 15.71
N VAL A 556 -18.90 -25.96 16.50
CA VAL A 556 -19.63 -24.96 17.28
C VAL A 556 -20.47 -24.08 16.35
N GLY A 557 -19.90 -23.63 15.23
CA GLY A 557 -20.64 -22.88 14.21
C GLY A 557 -21.86 -23.65 13.69
N ILE A 558 -21.70 -24.93 13.33
CA ILE A 558 -22.81 -25.79 12.89
C ILE A 558 -23.83 -26.01 14.01
N VAL A 559 -23.41 -26.28 15.24
CA VAL A 559 -24.30 -26.47 16.39
C VAL A 559 -25.09 -25.21 16.69
N CYS A 560 -24.45 -24.04 16.68
CA CYS A 560 -25.14 -22.76 16.84
C CYS A 560 -26.19 -22.57 15.74
N VAL A 561 -25.86 -22.86 14.48
CA VAL A 561 -26.82 -22.79 13.36
C VAL A 561 -27.97 -23.79 13.54
N VAL A 562 -27.73 -24.98 14.07
CA VAL A 562 -28.79 -25.97 14.32
C VAL A 562 -29.67 -25.56 15.51
N LEU A 563 -29.09 -25.03 16.59
CA LEU A 563 -29.83 -24.58 17.76
C LEU A 563 -30.70 -23.35 17.46
N THR A 564 -30.22 -22.41 16.64
CA THR A 564 -31.04 -21.27 16.20
C THR A 564 -32.22 -21.68 15.32
N VAL A 565 -32.14 -22.84 14.65
CA VAL A 565 -33.26 -23.43 13.89
C VAL A 565 -34.29 -24.13 14.80
N ILE A 566 -33.92 -24.47 16.04
CA ILE A 566 -34.74 -25.27 16.97
C ILE A 566 -35.45 -24.41 18.05
N ASP A 567 -34.95 -23.22 18.40
CA ASP A 567 -35.42 -22.46 19.57
C ASP A 567 -36.25 -21.18 19.32
N HIS A 568 -37.02 -20.82 20.36
CA HIS A 568 -38.10 -19.83 20.40
C HIS A 568 -37.64 -18.35 20.27
N CYS A 569 -38.37 -17.59 19.47
CA CYS A 569 -38.21 -16.14 19.35
C CYS A 569 -39.15 -15.39 20.31
N ASP A 570 -38.68 -14.30 20.92
CA ASP A 570 -39.50 -13.31 21.61
C ASP A 570 -39.86 -12.17 20.67
N PRO A 571 -41.00 -11.48 20.86
CA PRO A 571 -41.29 -10.27 20.11
C PRO A 571 -40.26 -9.18 20.43
N ILE A 572 -39.77 -8.50 19.38
CA ILE A 572 -39.01 -7.27 19.55
C ILE A 572 -39.97 -6.20 20.06
N GLY A 573 -39.69 -5.65 21.23
CA GLY A 573 -40.49 -4.64 21.88
C GLY A 573 -40.16 -4.51 23.36
N GLY A 574 -40.84 -3.58 24.02
CA GLY A 574 -40.72 -3.35 25.45
C GLY A 574 -42.00 -2.76 25.99
N ASN A 575 -41.86 -1.73 26.83
CA ASN A 575 -42.99 -0.93 27.29
C ASN A 575 -42.86 0.49 26.77
N SER A 576 -43.91 0.98 26.11
CA SER A 576 -44.15 2.41 25.97
C SER A 576 -44.60 2.97 27.30
N ILE A 577 -44.33 4.25 27.54
CA ILE A 577 -44.73 4.92 28.78
C ILE A 577 -45.74 6.01 28.42
N TRP A 578 -46.81 6.13 29.19
CA TRP A 578 -47.71 7.26 29.07
C TRP A 578 -48.15 7.77 30.44
N GLY A 579 -48.44 9.05 30.52
CA GLY A 579 -48.92 9.68 31.74
C GLY A 579 -49.81 10.86 31.40
N THR A 580 -50.59 11.32 32.35
CA THR A 580 -51.43 12.50 32.17
C THR A 580 -51.10 13.56 33.20
N PHE A 581 -51.14 14.82 32.75
CA PHE A 581 -51.07 15.96 33.66
C PHE A 581 -52.34 16.09 34.52
N SER A 582 -53.47 15.56 34.04
CA SER A 582 -54.74 15.57 34.76
C SER A 582 -54.77 14.48 35.82
N LYS A 583 -55.41 14.72 36.97
CA LYS A 583 -55.51 13.71 38.05
C LYS A 583 -56.25 12.44 37.61
N GLN A 584 -57.22 12.59 36.71
CA GLN A 584 -57.98 11.50 36.09
C GLN A 584 -58.49 11.95 34.72
N ILE A 585 -58.67 11.00 33.80
CA ILE A 585 -59.32 11.22 32.51
C ILE A 585 -60.65 10.48 32.54
N SER A 586 -61.75 11.19 32.28
CA SER A 586 -63.08 10.61 32.10
C SER A 586 -63.57 10.88 30.67
N PRO A 587 -64.11 9.90 29.94
CA PRO A 587 -64.71 10.14 28.62
C PRO A 587 -65.85 11.17 28.63
N ASP A 588 -66.49 11.36 29.80
CA ASP A 588 -67.72 12.15 29.98
C ASP A 588 -67.50 13.53 30.61
N ASP A 589 -66.25 13.92 30.92
CA ASP A 589 -65.97 15.22 31.56
C ASP A 589 -65.98 16.43 30.59
N GLY A 590 -66.27 16.18 29.31
CA GLY A 590 -66.41 17.20 28.27
C GLY A 590 -65.08 17.81 27.78
N LYS A 591 -63.93 17.42 28.36
CA LYS A 591 -62.62 17.92 27.94
C LYS A 591 -62.09 17.11 26.76
N LYS A 592 -61.33 17.77 25.88
CA LYS A 592 -60.59 17.10 24.80
C LYS A 592 -59.16 16.80 25.22
N ILE A 593 -58.47 15.93 24.49
CA ILE A 593 -57.15 15.40 24.80
C ILE A 593 -56.13 15.97 23.82
N VAL A 594 -55.04 16.53 24.33
CA VAL A 594 -53.83 16.88 23.57
C VAL A 594 -52.76 15.87 23.94
N ILE A 595 -52.18 15.22 22.93
CA ILE A 595 -51.08 14.25 23.13
C ILE A 595 -49.77 14.94 22.80
N VAL A 596 -48.80 14.84 23.71
CA VAL A 596 -47.41 15.20 23.46
C VAL A 596 -46.59 13.91 23.41
N SER A 597 -46.07 13.55 22.25
CA SER A 597 -45.38 12.28 21.99
C SER A 597 -43.88 12.46 21.74
N SER A 598 -43.11 11.44 22.11
CA SER A 598 -41.72 11.26 21.68
C SER A 598 -41.36 9.77 21.63
N GLN A 599 -40.27 9.44 20.95
CA GLN A 599 -39.73 8.08 20.91
C GLN A 599 -38.78 7.85 22.09
N ILE A 600 -38.67 6.61 22.56
CA ILE A 600 -37.71 6.20 23.61
C ILE A 600 -36.73 5.12 23.11
N ASP A 601 -37.05 4.41 22.04
CA ASP A 601 -36.24 3.30 21.52
C ASP A 601 -35.30 3.71 20.40
N GLY A 602 -34.13 3.07 20.37
CA GLY A 602 -33.11 3.26 19.35
C GLY A 602 -32.77 2.05 18.54
N ASN A 603 -32.04 2.31 17.45
CA ASN A 603 -31.50 1.27 16.62
C ASN A 603 -30.01 1.49 16.32
N SER A 604 -29.26 0.40 16.30
CA SER A 604 -27.84 0.34 15.95
C SER A 604 -27.56 -1.07 15.45
N LEU A 605 -26.50 -1.23 14.64
CA LEU A 605 -26.02 -2.54 14.18
C LEU A 605 -25.66 -3.47 15.35
N PHE A 606 -25.25 -2.91 16.49
CA PHE A 606 -24.97 -3.64 17.73
C PHE A 606 -25.83 -3.04 18.85
N HIS A 607 -26.80 -3.81 19.37
CA HIS A 607 -27.78 -3.31 20.36
C HIS A 607 -27.12 -2.81 21.65
N ASP A 608 -26.04 -3.45 22.09
CA ASP A 608 -25.25 -3.04 23.25
C ASP A 608 -24.58 -1.67 23.10
N ASN A 609 -24.43 -1.19 21.85
CA ASN A 609 -23.86 0.10 21.50
C ASN A 609 -24.90 1.06 20.91
N THR A 610 -26.19 0.91 21.27
CA THR A 610 -27.24 1.83 20.84
C THR A 610 -27.13 3.12 21.62
N ILE A 611 -26.43 4.11 21.06
CA ILE A 611 -26.40 5.48 21.57
C ILE A 611 -27.18 6.32 20.55
N GLY A 612 -28.29 6.92 20.98
CA GLY A 612 -29.24 7.63 20.12
C GLY A 612 -29.44 9.06 20.57
N THR A 613 -28.36 9.83 20.67
CA THR A 613 -28.40 11.14 21.33
C THR A 613 -29.33 12.10 20.60
N ASN A 614 -29.26 12.22 19.26
CA ASN A 614 -30.23 13.04 18.54
C ASN A 614 -31.51 12.27 18.21
N SER A 615 -31.40 11.03 17.74
CA SER A 615 -32.57 10.27 17.27
C SER A 615 -33.63 10.00 18.36
N GLN A 616 -33.23 9.80 19.62
CA GLN A 616 -34.14 9.48 20.74
C GLN A 616 -34.11 10.50 21.87
N ILE A 617 -32.92 10.75 22.43
CA ILE A 617 -32.79 11.43 23.73
C ILE A 617 -33.31 12.87 23.64
N GLY A 618 -33.10 13.57 22.52
CA GLY A 618 -33.59 14.94 22.33
C GLY A 618 -35.10 15.08 22.49
N GLY A 619 -35.89 14.28 21.75
CA GLY A 619 -37.35 14.29 21.84
C GLY A 619 -37.87 13.80 23.19
N PHE A 620 -37.23 12.76 23.73
CA PHE A 620 -37.53 12.22 25.07
C PHE A 620 -37.36 13.28 26.17
N VAL A 621 -36.20 13.94 26.23
CA VAL A 621 -35.87 14.97 27.22
C VAL A 621 -36.75 16.21 27.04
N ALA A 622 -37.01 16.63 25.80
CA ALA A 622 -37.89 17.77 25.54
C ALA A 622 -39.31 17.52 26.05
N ASN A 623 -39.85 16.31 25.85
CA ASN A 623 -41.18 15.94 26.33
C ASN A 623 -41.24 15.94 27.86
N LEU A 624 -40.21 15.41 28.53
CA LEU A 624 -40.08 15.49 30.00
C LEU A 624 -39.95 16.93 30.50
N ALA A 625 -39.20 17.78 29.80
CA ALA A 625 -39.04 19.18 30.14
C ALA A 625 -40.36 19.95 30.03
N ILE A 626 -41.20 19.64 29.04
CA ILE A 626 -42.55 20.21 28.93
C ILE A 626 -43.41 19.77 30.12
N ALA A 627 -43.37 18.49 30.49
CA ALA A 627 -44.09 17.99 31.64
C ALA A 627 -43.63 18.67 32.96
N ASP A 628 -42.32 18.82 33.16
CA ASP A 628 -41.74 19.52 34.31
C ASP A 628 -42.13 21.01 34.33
N ALA A 629 -42.06 21.71 33.19
CA ALA A 629 -42.47 23.10 33.08
C ALA A 629 -43.96 23.29 33.42
N LEU A 630 -44.83 22.39 32.94
CA LEU A 630 -46.26 22.42 33.26
C LEU A 630 -46.52 22.09 34.72
N SER A 631 -45.73 21.21 35.35
CA SER A 631 -45.83 20.93 36.79
C SER A 631 -45.56 22.15 37.67
N LYS A 632 -44.73 23.08 37.18
CA LYS A 632 -44.38 24.34 37.83
C LYS A 632 -45.36 25.48 37.52
N SER A 633 -46.41 25.20 36.72
CA SER A 633 -47.44 26.18 36.38
C SER A 633 -48.22 26.62 37.62
N LYS A 634 -48.58 27.91 37.67
CA LYS A 634 -49.49 28.45 38.70
C LYS A 634 -50.94 28.02 38.49
N ILE A 635 -51.28 27.53 37.30
CA ILE A 635 -52.62 27.06 36.94
C ILE A 635 -52.74 25.59 37.37
N LEU A 636 -53.77 25.28 38.14
CA LEU A 636 -54.01 23.91 38.59
C LEU A 636 -54.43 23.02 37.40
N PRO A 637 -54.04 21.73 37.36
CA PRO A 637 -54.40 20.82 36.25
C PRO A 637 -55.90 20.76 35.94
N GLU A 638 -56.75 20.91 36.94
CA GLU A 638 -58.21 20.90 36.81
C GLU A 638 -58.76 22.10 36.03
N GLN A 639 -58.02 23.22 36.01
CA GLN A 639 -58.40 24.47 35.35
C GLN A 639 -58.04 24.50 33.85
N PHE A 640 -57.30 23.50 33.34
CA PHE A 640 -57.03 23.39 31.91
C PHE A 640 -58.27 22.94 31.15
N GLU A 641 -58.55 23.59 30.02
CA GLU A 641 -59.68 23.25 29.14
C GLU A 641 -59.58 21.86 28.50
N ASN A 642 -58.35 21.37 28.32
CA ASN A 642 -58.06 20.09 27.67
C ASN A 642 -57.16 19.25 28.59
N HIS A 643 -57.33 17.94 28.54
CA HIS A 643 -56.37 17.00 29.12
C HIS A 643 -55.07 17.01 28.31
N ILE A 644 -53.95 16.89 29.01
CA ILE A 644 -52.63 16.73 28.39
C ILE A 644 -52.13 15.33 28.75
N ILE A 645 -51.76 14.57 27.73
CA ILE A 645 -51.19 13.23 27.86
C ILE A 645 -49.79 13.25 27.27
N PHE A 646 -48.82 12.81 28.05
CA PHE A 646 -47.45 12.61 27.62
C PHE A 646 -47.26 11.15 27.26
N THR A 647 -46.71 10.88 26.09
CA THR A 647 -46.45 9.52 25.59
C THR A 647 -45.00 9.38 25.15
N PHE A 648 -44.41 8.24 25.46
CA PHE A 648 -43.05 7.85 25.13
C PHE A 648 -43.12 6.46 24.49
N PHE A 649 -43.09 6.40 23.16
CA PHE A 649 -43.30 5.15 22.44
C PHE A 649 -41.99 4.39 22.24
N SER A 650 -42.04 3.09 22.53
CA SER A 650 -40.96 2.13 22.29
C SER A 650 -41.30 1.22 21.11
N GLY A 651 -40.33 0.55 20.50
CA GLY A 651 -40.53 -0.27 19.31
C GLY A 651 -40.89 0.54 18.06
N GLU A 652 -40.64 1.85 18.05
CA GLU A 652 -40.95 2.71 16.91
C GLU A 652 -40.03 2.42 15.72
N SER A 653 -38.77 2.05 15.98
CA SER A 653 -37.81 1.63 14.96
C SER A 653 -38.23 0.34 14.23
N TYR A 654 -39.12 -0.45 14.84
CA TYR A 654 -39.60 -1.74 14.33
C TYR A 654 -41.02 -1.64 13.77
N GLY A 655 -41.24 -0.63 12.92
CA GLY A 655 -42.50 -0.41 12.23
C GLY A 655 -43.60 0.20 13.12
N TYR A 656 -43.23 1.09 14.05
CA TYR A 656 -44.15 1.81 14.94
C TYR A 656 -44.93 0.88 15.89
N GLY A 657 -44.25 -0.15 16.41
CA GLY A 657 -44.87 -1.22 17.21
C GLY A 657 -45.61 -0.68 18.43
N GLY A 658 -44.98 0.21 19.20
CA GLY A 658 -45.57 0.79 20.40
C GLY A 658 -46.76 1.70 20.14
N SER A 659 -46.61 2.65 19.23
CA SER A 659 -47.67 3.61 18.92
C SER A 659 -48.85 2.96 18.20
N GLN A 660 -48.61 2.02 17.27
CA GLN A 660 -49.70 1.24 16.66
C GLN A 660 -50.41 0.37 17.68
N ARG A 661 -49.67 -0.26 18.61
CA ARG A 661 -50.27 -1.08 19.67
C ARG A 661 -51.12 -0.23 20.62
N PHE A 662 -50.60 0.91 21.05
CA PHE A 662 -51.36 1.88 21.86
C PHE A 662 -52.65 2.32 21.16
N VAL A 663 -52.58 2.68 19.87
CA VAL A 663 -53.74 3.09 19.07
C VAL A 663 -54.76 1.94 18.90
N LYS A 664 -54.29 0.71 18.69
CA LYS A 664 -55.13 -0.50 18.63
C LYS A 664 -55.84 -0.73 19.96
N ASP A 665 -55.13 -0.60 21.08
CA ASP A 665 -55.66 -0.89 22.40
C ASP A 665 -56.67 0.19 22.85
N ILE A 666 -56.42 1.49 22.66
CA ILE A 666 -57.43 2.53 22.96
C ILE A 666 -58.70 2.43 22.10
N SER A 667 -58.65 1.73 20.96
CA SER A 667 -59.80 1.59 20.05
C SER A 667 -60.55 0.27 20.22
N THR A 668 -59.86 -0.83 20.56
CA THR A 668 -60.44 -2.19 20.52
C THR A 668 -60.27 -3.01 21.80
N TYR A 669 -59.53 -2.51 22.80
CA TYR A 669 -59.25 -3.25 24.03
C TYR A 669 -60.52 -3.65 24.78
N LYS A 670 -60.56 -4.93 25.19
CA LYS A 670 -61.57 -5.49 26.09
C LYS A 670 -60.90 -6.45 27.05
N CYS A 671 -61.14 -6.24 28.34
CA CYS A 671 -60.73 -7.21 29.34
C CYS A 671 -61.71 -8.40 29.35
N LYS A 672 -61.20 -9.61 29.12
CA LYS A 672 -62.02 -10.83 29.12
C LYS A 672 -62.19 -11.41 30.53
N SER A 673 -61.17 -11.27 31.37
CA SER A 673 -61.19 -11.75 32.75
C SER A 673 -60.51 -10.76 33.69
N HIS A 674 -61.19 -10.42 34.79
CA HIS A 674 -60.63 -9.70 35.93
C HIS A 674 -60.30 -10.64 37.10
N GLU A 675 -60.75 -11.90 37.06
CA GLU A 675 -60.52 -12.85 38.16
C GLU A 675 -59.09 -13.38 38.11
N TYR A 676 -58.36 -13.15 39.19
CA TYR A 676 -56.99 -13.67 39.34
C TYR A 676 -56.98 -15.20 39.26
N ASN A 677 -56.24 -15.72 38.29
CA ASN A 677 -56.02 -17.15 38.14
C ASN A 677 -54.54 -17.44 38.35
N LYS A 678 -54.24 -18.25 39.36
CA LYS A 678 -52.87 -18.65 39.72
C LYS A 678 -52.15 -19.42 38.61
N ASN A 679 -52.90 -19.95 37.64
CA ASN A 679 -52.36 -20.63 36.47
C ASN A 679 -52.00 -19.68 35.32
N PHE A 680 -52.36 -18.39 35.39
CA PHE A 680 -51.94 -17.39 34.42
C PHE A 680 -50.67 -16.72 34.89
N MET A 681 -49.73 -16.49 33.97
CA MET A 681 -48.52 -15.70 34.22
C MET A 681 -48.88 -14.20 34.18
N CYS A 682 -49.74 -13.77 35.10
CA CYS A 682 -50.16 -12.39 35.26
C CYS A 682 -50.22 -12.04 36.75
N SER A 683 -49.83 -10.81 37.10
CA SER A 683 -49.83 -10.35 38.49
C SER A 683 -51.24 -10.33 39.07
N GLU A 684 -51.41 -10.69 40.35
CA GLU A 684 -52.68 -10.52 41.07
C GLU A 684 -53.11 -9.05 41.16
N PHE A 685 -52.17 -8.13 40.99
CA PHE A 685 -52.38 -6.68 41.00
C PHE A 685 -52.72 -6.09 39.62
N SER A 686 -52.84 -6.92 38.57
CA SER A 686 -53.16 -6.45 37.22
C SER A 686 -54.63 -6.05 37.08
N SER A 687 -54.90 -4.90 36.46
CA SER A 687 -56.27 -4.47 36.09
C SER A 687 -57.00 -5.49 35.21
N CYS A 688 -56.29 -6.25 34.38
CA CYS A 688 -56.85 -7.32 33.57
C CYS A 688 -55.93 -8.55 33.54
N GLN A 689 -56.55 -9.73 33.57
CA GLN A 689 -55.86 -11.03 33.57
C GLN A 689 -55.77 -11.65 32.16
N ASP A 690 -56.68 -11.30 31.26
CA ASP A 690 -56.66 -11.73 29.85
C ASP A 690 -57.23 -10.64 28.93
N PRO A 691 -56.39 -9.97 28.11
CA PRO A 691 -54.93 -10.06 28.10
C PRO A 691 -54.32 -9.48 29.40
N CYS A 692 -53.12 -9.93 29.78
CA CYS A 692 -52.47 -9.45 31.00
C CYS A 692 -52.11 -7.96 30.87
N MET A 693 -52.79 -7.10 31.62
CA MET A 693 -52.54 -5.66 31.65
C MET A 693 -52.48 -5.17 33.09
N TYR A 694 -51.34 -4.60 33.48
CA TYR A 694 -51.16 -4.04 34.82
C TYR A 694 -52.14 -2.89 35.08
N VAL A 695 -52.35 -2.03 34.08
CA VAL A 695 -53.27 -0.88 34.16
C VAL A 695 -54.06 -0.78 32.86
N ASP A 696 -55.36 -0.49 32.97
CA ASP A 696 -56.28 -0.35 31.83
C ASP A 696 -56.87 1.08 31.69
N ASP A 697 -56.33 2.07 32.41
CA ASP A 697 -56.77 3.49 32.39
C ASP A 697 -56.73 4.11 30.98
N PHE A 698 -55.92 3.57 30.06
CA PHE A 698 -55.88 4.00 28.67
C PHE A 698 -57.22 3.80 27.94
N LYS A 699 -58.10 2.92 28.43
CA LYS A 699 -59.45 2.71 27.88
C LYS A 699 -60.32 3.97 27.92
N ASN A 700 -59.99 4.91 28.80
CA ASN A 700 -60.70 6.19 28.92
C ASN A 700 -60.24 7.21 27.84
N ILE A 701 -59.20 6.88 27.08
CA ILE A 701 -58.73 7.65 25.93
C ILE A 701 -59.45 7.12 24.70
N THR A 702 -60.16 7.98 23.97
CA THR A 702 -60.80 7.61 22.70
C THR A 702 -60.30 8.48 21.57
N LEU A 703 -60.17 7.91 20.36
CA LEU A 703 -59.75 8.65 19.16
C LEU A 703 -60.67 9.84 18.81
N ASN A 704 -61.90 9.87 19.35
CA ASN A 704 -62.85 10.98 19.18
C ASN A 704 -62.62 12.14 20.15
N ASN A 705 -61.93 11.88 21.26
CA ASN A 705 -61.63 12.89 22.25
C ASN A 705 -60.25 13.52 22.05
N ILE A 706 -59.41 12.99 21.15
CA ILE A 706 -58.12 13.60 20.78
C ILE A 706 -58.37 14.83 19.89
N LYS A 707 -57.94 16.00 20.40
CA LYS A 707 -57.99 17.31 19.71
C LYS A 707 -56.79 17.53 18.79
N GLY A 708 -55.63 17.03 19.18
CA GLY A 708 -54.41 17.14 18.39
C GLY A 708 -53.22 16.42 19.02
N ILE A 709 -52.19 16.20 18.21
CA ILE A 709 -50.96 15.50 18.58
C ILE A 709 -49.77 16.40 18.26
N ILE A 710 -48.87 16.57 19.22
CA ILE A 710 -47.61 17.26 19.08
C ILE A 710 -46.50 16.25 19.32
N GLU A 711 -45.73 15.91 18.29
CA GLU A 711 -44.62 14.98 18.42
C GLU A 711 -43.27 15.71 18.40
N LEU A 712 -42.37 15.30 19.28
CA LEU A 712 -41.03 15.83 19.42
C LEU A 712 -40.02 14.79 18.93
N ASN A 713 -39.31 15.11 17.86
CA ASN A 713 -38.43 14.16 17.17
C ASN A 713 -37.13 14.86 16.73
N GLN A 714 -35.96 14.28 17.02
CA GLN A 714 -34.64 14.82 16.66
C GLN A 714 -34.47 16.31 17.02
N LEU A 715 -34.29 16.57 18.32
CA LEU A 715 -34.24 17.93 18.87
C LEU A 715 -32.88 18.32 19.47
N THR A 716 -31.82 17.55 19.28
CA THR A 716 -30.50 17.92 19.82
C THR A 716 -29.64 18.73 18.85
N CYS A 717 -30.07 18.89 17.59
CA CYS A 717 -29.37 19.71 16.60
C CYS A 717 -27.92 19.25 16.32
N SER A 718 -27.67 17.93 16.38
CA SER A 718 -26.31 17.36 16.27
C SER A 718 -25.60 17.62 14.93
N GLY A 719 -26.34 18.01 13.89
CA GLY A 719 -25.80 18.41 12.58
C GLY A 719 -26.14 19.84 12.14
N CYS A 720 -26.60 20.69 13.06
CA CYS A 720 -27.00 22.06 12.73
C CYS A 720 -25.81 22.99 12.48
N ASN A 721 -25.99 23.96 11.58
CA ASN A 721 -24.96 24.93 11.22
C ASN A 721 -24.63 25.93 12.36
N ASP A 722 -25.58 26.19 13.27
CA ASP A 722 -25.40 27.04 14.46
C ASP A 722 -26.01 26.37 15.68
N ILE A 723 -25.15 25.83 16.56
CA ILE A 723 -25.55 25.14 17.79
C ILE A 723 -26.02 26.09 18.90
N ASN A 724 -25.66 27.37 18.81
CA ASN A 724 -26.01 28.38 19.82
C ASN A 724 -27.38 29.00 19.55
N ASN A 725 -27.85 28.93 18.30
CA ASN A 725 -29.19 29.38 17.91
C ASN A 725 -29.85 28.40 16.92
N PRO A 726 -30.22 27.20 17.38
CA PRO A 726 -30.81 26.17 16.54
C PRO A 726 -32.17 26.61 15.99
N THR A 727 -32.43 26.32 14.71
CA THR A 727 -33.74 26.52 14.09
C THR A 727 -34.49 25.19 14.05
N TYR A 728 -35.70 25.17 14.58
CA TYR A 728 -36.57 24.00 14.58
C TYR A 728 -37.73 24.18 13.61
N TYR A 729 -38.23 23.09 13.07
CA TYR A 729 -39.25 23.09 12.02
C TYR A 729 -40.47 22.29 12.45
N MET A 730 -41.66 22.86 12.18
CA MET A 730 -42.95 22.22 12.37
C MET A 730 -43.41 21.58 11.06
N HIS A 731 -43.48 20.26 11.06
CA HIS A 731 -43.97 19.44 9.96
C HIS A 731 -45.43 19.08 10.19
N VAL A 732 -46.25 19.12 9.13
CA VAL A 732 -47.70 18.85 9.18
C VAL A 732 -48.12 17.98 8.01
N ASP A 733 -49.18 17.19 8.18
CA ASP A 733 -49.71 16.31 7.13
C ASP A 733 -50.38 17.11 6.00
N ASP A 734 -51.16 18.12 6.37
CA ASP A 734 -51.89 19.00 5.45
C ASP A 734 -51.79 20.45 5.96
N GLU A 735 -51.08 21.29 5.20
CA GLU A 735 -50.87 22.71 5.47
C GLU A 735 -52.13 23.56 5.25
N THR A 736 -53.17 22.99 4.65
CA THR A 736 -54.46 23.66 4.43
C THR A 736 -55.48 23.37 5.53
N ASP A 737 -55.19 22.43 6.43
CA ASP A 737 -56.08 22.08 7.54
C ASP A 737 -56.12 23.21 8.58
N LEU A 738 -57.29 23.84 8.71
CA LEU A 738 -57.47 25.02 9.56
C LEU A 738 -57.20 24.73 11.04
N GLU A 739 -57.51 23.53 11.53
CA GLU A 739 -57.25 23.15 12.93
C GLU A 739 -55.77 22.90 13.19
N THR A 740 -55.05 22.26 12.27
CA THR A 740 -53.59 22.11 12.34
C THR A 740 -52.88 23.46 12.25
N LEU A 741 -53.34 24.36 11.38
CA LEU A 741 -52.83 25.74 11.29
C LEU A 741 -53.05 26.56 12.57
N LYS A 742 -54.12 26.31 13.33
CA LYS A 742 -54.30 26.95 14.64
C LYS A 742 -53.20 26.54 15.62
N ILE A 743 -52.80 25.27 15.60
CA ILE A 743 -51.73 24.75 16.47
C ILE A 743 -50.39 25.36 16.08
N THR A 744 -50.04 25.35 14.79
CA THR A 744 -48.75 25.91 14.33
C THR A 744 -48.68 27.42 14.56
N ASN A 745 -49.75 28.17 14.31
CA ASN A 745 -49.81 29.60 14.61
C ASN A 745 -49.70 29.90 16.11
N LEU A 746 -50.28 29.06 16.97
CA LEU A 746 -50.16 29.20 18.42
C LEU A 746 -48.69 29.03 18.85
N ILE A 747 -48.02 27.99 18.36
CA ILE A 747 -46.61 27.71 18.66
C ILE A 747 -45.72 28.86 18.17
N SER A 748 -45.90 29.32 16.92
CA SER A 748 -45.16 30.47 16.37
C SER A 748 -45.39 31.76 17.16
N LYS A 749 -46.64 32.02 17.57
CA LYS A 749 -46.99 33.22 18.35
C LYS A 749 -46.33 33.20 19.74
N VAL A 750 -46.36 32.06 20.43
CA VAL A 750 -45.69 31.90 21.73
C VAL A 750 -44.17 32.09 21.58
N SER A 751 -43.56 31.54 20.51
CA SER A 751 -42.14 31.72 20.19
C SER A 751 -41.77 33.19 20.03
N SER A 752 -42.61 33.99 19.35
CA SER A 752 -42.37 35.42 19.15
C SER A 752 -42.51 36.27 20.44
N VAL A 753 -43.35 35.87 21.39
CA VAL A 753 -43.59 36.62 22.65
C VAL A 753 -42.49 36.38 23.69
N PHE A 754 -41.93 35.18 23.75
CA PHE A 754 -40.82 34.87 24.67
C PHE A 754 -39.44 35.32 24.16
N GLY A 755 -39.32 35.66 22.88
CA GLY A 755 -38.10 36.27 22.31
C GLY A 755 -37.78 37.67 22.86
N ASP A 756 -38.79 38.39 23.38
CA ASP A 756 -38.65 39.79 23.83
C ASP A 756 -38.57 39.96 25.37
N ILE A 757 -38.76 38.89 26.15
CA ILE A 757 -38.86 38.95 27.63
C ILE A 757 -37.69 38.22 28.30
N VAL A 758 -36.47 38.76 28.17
CA VAL A 758 -35.37 38.47 29.13
C VAL A 758 -34.61 39.77 29.41
N PRO A 759 -34.69 40.35 30.63
CA PRO A 759 -33.92 41.54 30.97
C PRO A 759 -32.44 41.19 31.16
N SER A 760 -31.57 41.92 30.48
CA SER A 760 -30.12 41.91 30.68
C SER A 760 -29.76 42.56 32.02
N GLU A 761 -29.68 41.78 33.11
CA GLU A 761 -28.92 42.19 34.29
C GLU A 761 -27.65 41.35 34.41
N ASN A 762 -26.53 41.96 34.01
CA ASN A 762 -25.18 41.46 34.26
C ASN A 762 -24.86 41.64 35.76
N LYS A 763 -25.05 40.59 36.56
CA LYS A 763 -24.31 40.43 37.82
C LYS A 763 -23.24 39.36 37.60
N VAL A 764 -21.99 39.80 37.66
CA VAL A 764 -20.80 38.95 37.67
C VAL A 764 -20.64 38.43 39.10
N ASP A 765 -20.90 37.14 39.32
CA ASP A 765 -20.43 36.43 40.51
C ASP A 765 -19.10 35.73 40.17
N GLU A 766 -18.01 36.18 40.78
CA GLU A 766 -16.62 35.80 40.49
C GLU A 766 -16.21 34.38 40.96
N ASN A 767 -17.14 33.49 41.35
CA ASN A 767 -16.76 32.22 42.00
C ASN A 767 -17.37 30.93 41.44
N THR A 768 -17.93 30.93 40.23
CA THR A 768 -18.21 29.66 39.52
C THR A 768 -17.85 29.77 38.05
N ASN A 769 -17.04 28.84 37.56
CA ASN A 769 -16.71 28.68 36.14
C ASN A 769 -17.91 28.14 35.31
N SER A 770 -19.12 28.66 35.53
CA SER A 770 -20.28 28.37 34.68
C SER A 770 -20.47 29.55 33.71
N LYS A 771 -20.17 29.33 32.43
CA LYS A 771 -20.65 30.19 31.35
C LYS A 771 -22.18 30.04 31.30
N ARG A 772 -22.93 30.98 31.87
CA ARG A 772 -24.34 31.13 31.51
C ARG A 772 -24.42 31.64 30.07
N ILE A 773 -25.01 30.85 29.19
CA ILE A 773 -25.20 31.18 27.78
C ILE A 773 -26.21 32.33 27.68
N ASN A 774 -25.80 33.38 26.95
CA ASN A 774 -26.60 34.56 26.64
C ASN A 774 -27.75 34.22 25.66
N SER A 775 -28.93 34.80 25.92
CA SER A 775 -30.07 35.06 25.01
C SER A 775 -30.19 34.20 23.74
N SER A 776 -30.94 33.10 23.79
CA SER A 776 -31.43 32.38 22.61
C SER A 776 -32.80 32.90 22.19
N SER A 777 -32.89 33.51 21.01
CA SER A 777 -34.17 33.76 20.34
C SER A 777 -34.64 32.44 19.70
N TYR A 778 -35.50 31.69 20.38
CA TYR A 778 -36.00 30.40 19.87
C TYR A 778 -36.67 30.58 18.50
N ASN A 779 -36.12 29.92 17.48
CA ASN A 779 -36.52 30.07 16.08
C ASN A 779 -37.27 28.80 15.62
N ILE A 780 -38.55 28.67 15.98
CA ILE A 780 -39.42 27.59 15.49
C ILE A 780 -40.22 28.10 14.28
N LYS A 781 -40.11 27.42 13.14
CA LYS A 781 -40.73 27.82 11.87
C LYS A 781 -41.58 26.72 11.24
N PRO A 782 -42.58 27.05 10.41
CA PRO A 782 -43.21 26.08 9.53
C PRO A 782 -42.20 25.43 8.56
N ALA A 783 -42.20 24.10 8.42
CA ALA A 783 -41.27 23.41 7.52
C ALA A 783 -41.45 23.78 6.05
N TRP A 784 -42.67 24.18 5.66
CA TRP A 784 -43.01 24.61 4.29
C TRP A 784 -42.66 26.09 4.00
N GLU A 785 -42.14 26.84 4.98
CA GLU A 785 -41.73 28.23 4.76
C GLU A 785 -40.58 28.31 3.74
N GLY A 786 -40.80 29.05 2.65
CA GLY A 786 -39.83 29.17 1.55
C GLY A 786 -39.84 28.01 0.54
N LEU A 787 -40.77 27.05 0.65
CA LEU A 787 -40.91 25.91 -0.26
C LEU A 787 -42.21 25.99 -1.08
N ASN A 788 -42.18 25.43 -2.29
CA ASN A 788 -43.33 25.42 -3.21
C ASN A 788 -44.38 24.32 -2.89
N LYS A 789 -44.15 23.49 -1.88
CA LYS A 789 -45.05 22.40 -1.46
C LYS A 789 -44.79 21.99 -0.01
N ASN A 790 -45.79 21.45 0.68
CA ASN A 790 -45.62 20.79 1.97
C ASN A 790 -44.79 19.49 1.82
N LEU A 791 -43.99 19.22 2.84
CA LEU A 791 -43.12 18.05 2.94
C LEU A 791 -43.82 16.85 3.58
N GLY A 792 -45.00 17.06 4.18
CA GLY A 792 -45.73 16.05 4.92
C GLY A 792 -45.12 15.79 6.29
N LEU A 793 -45.63 14.77 6.99
CA LEU A 793 -45.06 14.35 8.27
C LEU A 793 -43.84 13.45 8.08
N PRO A 794 -42.70 13.72 8.75
CA PRO A 794 -41.59 12.79 8.81
C PRO A 794 -41.99 11.50 9.56
N PRO A 795 -41.19 10.42 9.45
CA PRO A 795 -41.35 9.21 10.26
C PRO A 795 -41.55 9.55 11.74
N ALA A 796 -42.76 9.30 12.26
CA ALA A 796 -43.17 9.71 13.59
C ALA A 796 -44.33 8.83 14.10
N SER A 797 -44.39 8.64 15.41
CA SER A 797 -45.41 7.87 16.12
C SER A 797 -46.84 8.39 15.83
N ALA A 798 -46.98 9.69 15.58
CA ALA A 798 -48.22 10.35 15.18
C ALA A 798 -48.87 9.72 13.94
N GLN A 799 -48.08 9.14 13.03
CA GLN A 799 -48.58 8.46 11.84
C GLN A 799 -49.48 7.26 12.20
N SER A 800 -49.21 6.58 13.31
CA SER A 800 -50.04 5.47 13.81
C SER A 800 -51.46 5.90 14.16
N PHE A 801 -51.63 7.13 14.67
CA PHE A 801 -52.94 7.71 14.95
C PHE A 801 -53.65 8.13 13.67
N LEU A 802 -52.92 8.79 12.76
CA LEU A 802 -53.44 9.28 11.48
C LEU A 802 -53.93 8.16 10.56
N LYS A 803 -53.30 6.99 10.63
CA LYS A 803 -53.72 5.79 9.90
C LYS A 803 -55.13 5.33 10.29
N GLN A 804 -55.55 5.56 11.53
CA GLN A 804 -56.90 5.21 12.00
C GLN A 804 -57.89 6.35 11.81
N LYS A 805 -57.46 7.59 12.04
CA LYS A 805 -58.32 8.77 11.96
C LYS A 805 -57.51 10.03 11.69
N ARG A 806 -58.03 10.88 10.80
CA ARG A 806 -57.50 12.23 10.57
C ARG A 806 -57.64 13.09 11.84
N ILE A 807 -56.51 13.44 12.45
CA ILE A 807 -56.39 14.23 13.68
C ILE A 807 -55.35 15.33 13.41
N PRO A 808 -55.54 16.57 13.88
CA PRO A 808 -54.50 17.60 13.76
C PRO A 808 -53.18 17.14 14.38
N ALA A 809 -52.10 17.13 13.60
CA ALA A 809 -50.80 16.61 14.03
C ALA A 809 -49.65 17.52 13.59
N VAL A 810 -48.75 17.82 14.53
CA VAL A 810 -47.55 18.63 14.29
C VAL A 810 -46.34 17.84 14.80
N VAL A 811 -45.35 17.60 13.94
CA VAL A 811 -44.07 17.02 14.34
C VAL A 811 -43.02 18.14 14.36
N ILE A 812 -42.34 18.33 15.49
CA ILE A 812 -41.29 19.32 15.65
C ILE A 812 -39.94 18.61 15.61
N GLY A 813 -39.04 19.06 14.74
CA GLY A 813 -37.68 18.54 14.62
C GLY A 813 -36.65 19.58 14.19
N ASP A 814 -35.37 19.24 14.32
CA ASP A 814 -34.22 20.11 13.99
C ASP A 814 -33.91 20.23 12.49
N PHE A 815 -34.77 19.68 11.63
CA PHE A 815 -34.57 19.60 10.19
C PHE A 815 -35.74 20.15 9.37
N GLN A 816 -35.43 20.77 8.23
CA GLN A 816 -36.44 21.22 7.27
C GLN A 816 -36.76 20.16 6.21
N THR A 817 -35.77 19.71 5.43
CA THR A 817 -36.00 18.78 4.30
C THR A 817 -35.37 17.40 4.49
N GLU A 818 -34.27 17.33 5.24
CA GLU A 818 -33.49 16.11 5.48
C GLU A 818 -32.96 16.13 6.91
N PHE A 819 -32.86 14.96 7.56
CA PHE A 819 -32.36 14.87 8.93
C PHE A 819 -30.96 15.48 9.03
N THR A 820 -30.76 16.34 10.03
CA THR A 820 -29.43 16.93 10.31
C THR A 820 -28.46 15.87 10.83
N ASN A 821 -28.98 14.83 11.48
CA ASN A 821 -28.20 13.72 12.00
C ASN A 821 -27.67 12.79 10.89
N LYS A 822 -26.36 12.88 10.61
CA LYS A 822 -25.66 12.01 9.65
C LYS A 822 -25.46 10.57 10.13
N HIS A 823 -25.66 10.32 11.43
CA HIS A 823 -25.44 9.04 12.10
C HIS A 823 -26.75 8.38 12.55
N TYR A 824 -27.88 8.82 12.00
CA TYR A 824 -29.22 8.30 12.31
C TYR A 824 -29.25 6.75 12.32
N HIS A 825 -29.73 6.17 13.43
CA HIS A 825 -29.78 4.72 13.68
C HIS A 825 -28.42 4.00 13.57
N SER A 826 -27.36 4.60 14.11
CA SER A 826 -26.04 3.97 14.22
C SER A 826 -25.45 4.18 15.60
N GLY A 827 -24.53 3.30 16.02
CA GLY A 827 -23.75 3.47 17.25
C GLY A 827 -22.82 4.70 17.26
N PHE A 828 -22.80 5.47 16.16
CA PHE A 828 -22.12 6.75 16.04
C PHE A 828 -23.04 7.95 16.23
N ASP A 829 -24.33 7.77 16.56
CA ASP A 829 -25.25 8.83 17.02
C ASP A 829 -24.93 9.25 18.47
N VAL A 830 -23.64 9.56 18.67
CA VAL A 830 -23.02 10.09 19.88
C VAL A 830 -22.76 11.58 19.66
N GLU A 831 -22.94 12.40 20.70
CA GLU A 831 -22.63 13.82 20.64
C GLU A 831 -21.14 14.07 20.92
N ASN A 832 -20.50 14.96 20.16
CA ASN A 832 -19.12 15.40 20.38
C ASN A 832 -19.03 16.24 21.68
N ASP A 833 -18.71 15.62 22.83
CA ASP A 833 -18.13 16.17 24.08
C ASP A 833 -18.62 17.53 24.67
N SER A 834 -19.65 18.20 24.11
CA SER A 834 -20.02 19.58 24.49
C SER A 834 -21.29 19.72 25.31
N VAL A 835 -22.12 18.66 25.46
CA VAL A 835 -23.29 18.70 26.36
C VAL A 835 -23.00 17.87 27.61
N LYS A 836 -22.39 18.52 28.60
CA LYS A 836 -22.38 18.02 29.97
C LYS A 836 -23.72 18.37 30.61
N TYR A 837 -24.59 17.38 30.80
CA TYR A 837 -25.70 17.52 31.74
C TYR A 837 -25.12 17.64 33.15
N ASP A 838 -25.28 18.81 33.76
CA ASP A 838 -24.89 19.07 35.14
C ASP A 838 -25.84 18.30 36.07
N ASN A 839 -25.48 17.06 36.40
CA ASN A 839 -26.18 16.24 37.37
C ASN A 839 -25.83 16.70 38.79
N THR A 840 -26.40 17.82 39.22
CA THR A 840 -26.34 18.26 40.60
C THR A 840 -27.74 18.36 41.21
N TYR A 841 -28.28 17.24 41.72
CA TYR A 841 -29.30 17.27 42.78
C TYR A 841 -29.12 16.13 43.81
N PRO A 842 -29.53 16.34 45.08
CA PRO A 842 -28.84 15.81 46.25
C PRO A 842 -29.38 14.46 46.80
N ASN A 843 -28.43 13.68 47.31
CA ASN A 843 -28.48 12.68 48.38
C ASN A 843 -29.84 12.05 48.76
N TYR A 844 -30.07 10.85 48.22
CA TYR A 844 -31.07 9.88 48.67
C TYR A 844 -30.53 8.99 49.81
N GLN A 845 -30.23 9.57 50.96
CA GLN A 845 -29.93 8.79 52.17
C GLN A 845 -30.56 9.50 53.35
N ASN A 846 -31.78 9.09 53.73
CA ASN A 846 -32.31 9.06 55.11
C ASN A 846 -33.84 8.81 55.09
N LEU A 847 -34.24 7.55 55.01
CA LEU A 847 -35.60 7.10 55.32
C LEU A 847 -35.52 5.77 56.10
N ASP A 848 -36.34 5.65 57.15
CA ASP A 848 -36.39 4.51 58.07
C ASP A 848 -36.96 3.24 57.43
N LYS A 849 -36.46 2.09 57.91
CA LYS A 849 -36.59 0.75 57.35
C LYS A 849 -38.04 0.25 57.30
N ASP A 850 -38.87 0.61 58.27
CA ASP A 850 -40.27 0.14 58.34
C ASP A 850 -41.18 0.83 57.31
N THR A 851 -40.81 2.04 56.86
CA THR A 851 -41.54 2.74 55.79
C THR A 851 -41.16 2.16 54.42
N LYS A 852 -39.90 1.72 54.24
CA LYS A 852 -39.41 1.03 53.03
C LYS A 852 -40.16 -0.27 52.76
N THR A 853 -40.35 -1.11 53.77
CA THR A 853 -40.91 -2.46 53.60
C THR A 853 -42.41 -2.48 53.28
N LYS A 854 -43.18 -1.45 53.68
CA LYS A 854 -44.58 -1.30 53.25
C LYS A 854 -44.73 -0.71 51.84
N ILE A 855 -43.77 0.14 51.44
CA ILE A 855 -43.76 0.80 50.14
C ILE A 855 -43.39 -0.18 49.01
N ASP A 856 -42.52 -1.16 49.26
CA ASP A 856 -41.96 -2.06 48.23
C ASP A 856 -42.86 -3.22 47.75
N SER A 857 -44.09 -3.37 48.29
CA SER A 857 -45.00 -4.47 47.92
C SER A 857 -45.88 -4.22 46.67
N LEU A 858 -45.82 -3.00 46.09
CA LEU A 858 -46.59 -2.64 44.88
C LEU A 858 -45.66 -2.27 43.71
N PRO A 859 -45.90 -2.77 42.48
CA PRO A 859 -45.20 -2.32 41.27
C PRO A 859 -45.22 -0.79 41.12
N TYR A 860 -44.11 -0.19 40.66
CA TYR A 860 -43.95 1.27 40.54
C TYR A 860 -45.06 1.98 39.74
N SER A 861 -45.62 1.29 38.73
CA SER A 861 -46.70 1.77 37.85
C SER A 861 -48.08 1.84 38.51
N LEU A 862 -48.27 1.24 39.69
CA LEU A 862 -49.55 1.16 40.40
C LEU A 862 -49.68 2.15 41.57
N ARG A 863 -48.63 2.95 41.83
CA ARG A 863 -48.59 3.84 43.00
C ARG A 863 -49.19 5.21 42.67
N LYS A 864 -50.17 5.66 43.46
CA LYS A 864 -50.75 7.01 43.37
C LYS A 864 -49.75 8.10 43.79
N TYR A 865 -48.87 7.78 44.74
CA TYR A 865 -47.78 8.64 45.19
C TYR A 865 -46.46 7.96 44.86
N GLN A 866 -45.59 8.64 44.11
CA GLN A 866 -44.24 8.16 43.82
C GLN A 866 -43.24 8.99 44.61
N CYS A 867 -42.44 8.33 45.45
CA CYS A 867 -41.44 8.98 46.28
C CYS A 867 -40.10 8.99 45.56
N ILE A 868 -39.80 10.11 44.89
CA ILE A 868 -38.56 10.34 44.15
C ILE A 868 -37.76 11.39 44.93
N LEU A 869 -36.47 11.16 45.09
CA LEU A 869 -35.56 12.01 45.87
C LEU A 869 -35.97 12.41 47.32
N GLY A 870 -36.82 11.63 48.00
CA GLY A 870 -37.25 11.84 49.40
C GLY A 870 -38.58 12.59 49.50
N TYR A 871 -39.12 12.99 48.35
CA TYR A 871 -40.38 13.71 48.22
C TYR A 871 -41.40 12.80 47.54
N CYS A 872 -42.54 12.60 48.19
CA CYS A 872 -43.65 11.87 47.60
C CYS A 872 -44.49 12.83 46.78
N ILE A 873 -44.51 12.62 45.47
CA ILE A 873 -45.26 13.43 44.52
C ILE A 873 -46.48 12.62 44.07
N GLU A 874 -47.64 13.28 44.02
CA GLU A 874 -48.85 12.70 43.46
C GLU A 874 -48.77 12.77 41.94
N GLY A 875 -48.67 11.62 41.27
CA GLY A 875 -48.53 11.51 39.83
C GLY A 875 -48.50 10.06 39.40
N ARG A 876 -49.01 9.76 38.19
CA ARG A 876 -49.06 8.39 37.65
C ARG A 876 -48.47 8.35 36.25
N ALA A 877 -47.53 7.43 36.05
CA ALA A 877 -47.01 7.03 34.75
C ALA A 877 -47.26 5.53 34.58
N TYR A 878 -47.75 5.17 33.40
CA TYR A 878 -48.23 3.84 33.08
C TYR A 878 -47.38 3.23 31.98
N ALA A 879 -47.02 1.96 32.17
CA ALA A 879 -46.38 1.15 31.13
C ALA A 879 -47.48 0.55 30.23
N HIS A 880 -47.24 0.56 28.93
CA HIS A 880 -48.09 -0.04 27.92
C HIS A 880 -47.25 -0.95 27.01
N PRO A 881 -47.67 -2.19 26.72
CA PRO A 881 -46.90 -3.09 25.86
C PRO A 881 -46.62 -2.48 24.47
N ALA A 882 -45.42 -2.75 23.93
CA ALA A 882 -44.93 -2.12 22.70
C ALA A 882 -44.48 -3.09 21.59
N TYR A 883 -44.87 -4.36 21.67
CA TYR A 883 -44.64 -5.32 20.59
C TYR A 883 -45.60 -5.10 19.41
N GLY A 884 -45.19 -5.52 18.21
CA GLY A 884 -45.93 -5.29 16.97
C GLY A 884 -47.38 -5.81 16.98
N ILE A 885 -48.29 -5.09 16.31
CA ILE A 885 -49.74 -5.37 16.32
C ILE A 885 -50.16 -6.70 15.68
N GLY A 886 -49.26 -7.35 14.94
CA GLY A 886 -49.45 -8.69 14.39
C GLY A 886 -49.13 -9.82 15.37
N ILE A 887 -48.71 -9.47 16.60
CA ILE A 887 -48.40 -10.41 17.68
C ILE A 887 -49.40 -10.19 18.83
N GLU A 888 -49.82 -11.26 19.49
CA GLU A 888 -50.59 -11.21 20.75
C GLU A 888 -49.99 -12.12 21.81
N HIS A 889 -50.00 -11.66 23.06
CA HIS A 889 -49.62 -12.46 24.23
C HIS A 889 -50.80 -13.29 24.72
N ASN A 890 -50.56 -14.57 24.97
CA ASN A 890 -51.51 -15.43 25.66
C ASN A 890 -51.06 -15.62 27.12
N ALA A 891 -51.84 -15.08 28.05
CA ALA A 891 -51.54 -15.16 29.48
C ALA A 891 -51.63 -16.59 30.07
N GLN A 892 -52.25 -17.54 29.36
CA GLN A 892 -52.47 -18.90 29.85
C GLN A 892 -51.23 -19.80 29.72
N ASP A 893 -50.47 -19.64 28.63
CA ASP A 893 -49.27 -20.43 28.34
C ASP A 893 -47.98 -19.58 28.28
N ASP A 894 -48.12 -18.28 28.52
CA ASP A 894 -47.04 -17.29 28.51
C ASP A 894 -46.27 -17.24 27.18
N LYS A 895 -47.01 -17.36 26.07
CA LYS A 895 -46.44 -17.33 24.72
C LYS A 895 -47.00 -16.20 23.88
N PHE A 896 -46.16 -15.72 22.98
CA PHE A 896 -46.55 -14.78 21.94
C PHE A 896 -46.89 -15.52 20.65
N TYR A 897 -48.00 -15.13 20.04
CA TYR A 897 -48.51 -15.73 18.81
C TYR A 897 -48.59 -14.69 17.72
N VAL A 898 -48.12 -15.02 16.51
CA VAL A 898 -48.37 -14.22 15.32
C VAL A 898 -49.83 -14.42 14.91
N THR A 899 -50.66 -13.40 15.13
CA THR A 899 -52.11 -13.43 14.85
C THR A 899 -52.44 -12.92 13.45
N ASP A 900 -51.64 -12.01 12.91
CA ASP A 900 -51.72 -11.57 11.51
C ASP A 900 -50.32 -11.42 10.95
N LYS A 901 -50.04 -12.18 9.89
CA LYS A 901 -48.74 -12.13 9.23
C LYS A 901 -48.53 -10.81 8.52
N ASN A 902 -49.56 -10.20 7.95
CA ASN A 902 -49.47 -8.98 7.14
C ASN A 902 -49.26 -7.70 7.97
N LEU A 903 -49.28 -7.82 9.30
CA LEU A 903 -49.03 -6.74 10.24
C LEU A 903 -47.60 -6.84 10.81
N PRO A 904 -47.03 -5.74 11.34
CA PRO A 904 -45.70 -5.76 11.95
C PRO A 904 -45.57 -6.85 13.04
N ASN A 905 -44.58 -7.74 12.89
CA ASN A 905 -44.37 -8.91 13.76
C ASN A 905 -42.88 -9.26 13.94
N TRP A 906 -42.09 -8.25 14.30
CA TRP A 906 -40.66 -8.38 14.56
C TRP A 906 -40.37 -9.24 15.80
N THR A 907 -39.40 -10.15 15.69
CA THR A 907 -38.99 -11.08 16.76
C THR A 907 -37.47 -11.25 16.84
N GLU A 908 -36.96 -11.59 18.02
CA GLU A 908 -35.54 -11.79 18.37
C GLU A 908 -35.34 -13.13 19.10
N SER A 909 -34.17 -13.77 18.95
CA SER A 909 -33.86 -15.06 19.58
C SER A 909 -33.38 -14.93 21.05
N ARG A 910 -33.82 -15.85 21.95
CA ARG A 910 -33.53 -15.79 23.41
C ARG A 910 -32.10 -16.13 23.89
N ILE A 911 -31.23 -16.78 23.12
CA ILE A 911 -30.13 -17.59 23.71
C ILE A 911 -28.69 -17.08 23.48
N ILE A 912 -28.45 -16.05 22.68
CA ILE A 912 -27.07 -15.62 22.37
C ILE A 912 -27.01 -14.10 22.39
N ASP A 913 -25.95 -13.49 22.97
CA ASP A 913 -25.60 -12.05 22.90
C ASP A 913 -25.39 -11.53 21.44
N TRP A 914 -25.91 -12.26 20.45
CA TRP A 914 -25.88 -11.97 19.03
C TRP A 914 -27.32 -12.03 18.54
N SER A 915 -27.94 -10.85 18.42
CA SER A 915 -29.35 -10.66 18.06
C SER A 915 -29.64 -11.05 16.61
N ILE A 916 -30.22 -12.23 16.37
CA ILE A 916 -30.76 -12.61 15.05
C ILE A 916 -32.21 -12.12 14.95
N MET A 917 -32.46 -11.17 14.04
CA MET A 917 -33.79 -10.59 13.83
C MET A 917 -34.58 -11.31 12.74
N CYS A 918 -35.83 -11.64 13.04
CA CYS A 918 -36.73 -12.30 12.11
C CYS A 918 -37.99 -11.45 11.87
N ASN A 919 -38.24 -11.10 10.61
CA ASN A 919 -39.51 -10.56 10.13
C ASN A 919 -40.17 -11.56 9.18
N THR A 920 -41.35 -12.06 9.56
CA THR A 920 -42.02 -13.12 8.80
C THR A 920 -42.67 -12.63 7.50
N ASN A 921 -42.79 -11.31 7.28
CA ASN A 921 -43.40 -10.75 6.07
C ASN A 921 -42.54 -10.85 4.80
N ASN A 922 -41.23 -11.14 4.90
CA ASN A 922 -40.34 -11.02 3.74
C ASN A 922 -39.34 -12.16 3.49
N HIS A 923 -39.36 -13.27 4.24
CA HIS A 923 -38.35 -14.35 4.12
C HIS A 923 -36.90 -13.82 4.04
N ARG A 924 -36.63 -12.66 4.62
CA ARG A 924 -35.28 -12.10 4.72
C ARG A 924 -34.80 -12.41 6.14
N LEU A 925 -33.95 -13.44 6.23
CA LEU A 925 -32.96 -13.47 7.30
C LEU A 925 -32.07 -12.25 7.09
N LEU A 926 -32.24 -11.22 7.91
CA LEU A 926 -31.19 -10.24 8.10
C LEU A 926 -30.19 -10.89 9.07
N LEU A 927 -29.25 -11.63 8.50
CA LEU A 927 -27.99 -11.91 9.17
C LEU A 927 -27.24 -10.57 9.21
N TYR A 928 -27.12 -10.00 10.41
CA TYR A 928 -26.17 -8.92 10.67
C TYR A 928 -24.94 -9.49 11.37
#